data_AF-A0A6M0CKU7-F1
#
_entry.id   AF-A0A6M0CKU7-F1
#
_cell.length_a   1.000
_cell.length_b   1.000
_cell.length_c   1.000
_cell.angle_alpha   90.00
_cell.angle_beta   90.00
_cell.angle_gamma   90.00
#
_symmetry.space_group_name_H-M   'P 1'
#
loop_
_entity.id
_entity.type
_entity.pdbx_description
1 polymer ?
#
loop_
_entity_poly.entity_id
_entity_poly.type
_entity_poly.pdbx_seq_one_letter_code
_entity_poly.pdbx_strand_id
1 'polypeptide(L)'
;MKNFILPLLLLIATFASAQSEILKKIDEVVNSKLEATDPGLMVGIVKDGSIVYENYKGLASLQHSVKVGEETRSNIASTAKQFTALMTLQLSLDKKLSLEDDIRKYLPTFYPKVKEPIKIRHLLNHTSGIRDFYDLMSIQQNPWWRNVGFDNKDAIALLEKQENLAFEPGSRYMYSNSGYTILTKIIAIAAGESFHDYSKNFFETLGMRNTTFLKNYMHVIPNQALPYSDWGDGVWQQYPMITNLYGDGFLFTTLEDQLLFEKAIQNAENSNKDLLLKSQESIPNSEIKSYGFGLELEDRLGYKAVHHSGGTGSYHSQVVRYPDEKLSIFVMSSNSRLWSGAIADEIAKIILPEKETKIAYDQQLDKAIAKPLKSQIVGQYLSPNDYLIRIENSDDNLFWRNGNNNPIALSKNGVKGYQFSENPKLKIGFFKDELILFYPSGKTSIYTKIPQQKVTLADLEGFEGDYYSRELDVLFSIKHKNNKLMITLKGWDEDQEIEVLNKNELLVFDYILKVQRDQFNRVTGVNLTTNRVLNNVFRKMTNLKFQPKIETEDGSINVTTIGGSKEDPSQILLTKNYPNGNEIWSQQFGGKSYDKASSIMAVKDGYLIVGSTSSYGVGNYDILLIKTDKKGKKQWQKTYGKFGNDYGYSIEKVSTGYIIKGTTQECSSNSDVFNRSCKTNVWFITTDKNGNEISNKVLEEIDS
;
A
#
# COMPACT_ATOMS: atom_id res chain seq x y z
N MET A 1 -27.15 -49.23 48.37
CA MET A 1 -26.90 -48.84 46.96
C MET A 1 -28.14 -48.39 46.17
N LYS A 2 -29.39 -48.51 46.67
CA LYS A 2 -30.61 -48.09 45.90
C LYS A 2 -31.00 -46.60 46.01
N ASN A 3 -30.48 -45.84 46.99
CA ASN A 3 -30.90 -44.44 47.23
C ASN A 3 -30.07 -43.38 46.47
N PHE A 4 -29.08 -43.76 45.66
CA PHE A 4 -28.27 -42.83 44.86
C PHE A 4 -28.64 -42.84 43.36
N ILE A 5 -29.48 -43.78 42.92
CA ILE A 5 -29.81 -43.95 41.49
C ILE A 5 -30.87 -42.94 41.03
N LEU A 6 -31.85 -42.63 41.89
CA LEU A 6 -32.93 -41.69 41.57
C LEU A 6 -32.46 -40.22 41.43
N PRO A 7 -31.64 -39.64 42.33
CA PRO A 7 -31.11 -38.29 42.14
C PRO A 7 -30.14 -38.19 40.95
N LEU A 8 -29.40 -39.27 40.65
CA LEU A 8 -28.52 -39.33 39.48
C LEU A 8 -29.31 -39.36 38.16
N LEU A 9 -30.40 -40.14 38.09
CA LEU A 9 -31.30 -40.17 36.93
C LEU A 9 -32.05 -38.85 36.72
N LEU A 10 -32.47 -38.18 37.80
CA LEU A 10 -33.07 -36.84 37.74
C LEU A 10 -32.07 -35.78 37.26
N LEU A 11 -30.82 -35.81 37.73
CA LEU A 11 -29.77 -34.94 37.20
C LEU A 11 -29.56 -35.18 35.69
N ILE A 12 -29.37 -36.43 35.27
CA ILE A 12 -29.14 -36.78 33.85
C ILE A 12 -30.29 -36.31 32.95
N ALA A 13 -31.54 -36.48 33.39
CA ALA A 13 -32.72 -36.01 32.64
C ALA A 13 -32.77 -34.47 32.53
N THR A 14 -32.43 -33.74 33.60
CA THR A 14 -32.40 -32.26 33.56
C THR A 14 -31.29 -31.71 32.66
N PHE A 15 -30.10 -32.33 32.66
CA PHE A 15 -29.00 -31.93 31.76
C PHE A 15 -29.33 -32.19 30.29
N ALA A 16 -29.96 -33.32 29.96
CA ALA A 16 -30.38 -33.62 28.60
C ALA A 16 -31.47 -32.65 28.08
N SER A 17 -32.43 -32.26 28.93
CA SER A 17 -33.45 -31.28 28.58
C SER A 17 -32.87 -29.87 28.36
N ALA A 18 -31.94 -29.44 29.21
CA ALA A 18 -31.29 -28.14 29.08
C ALA A 18 -30.40 -28.04 27.82
N GLN A 19 -29.67 -29.12 27.50
CA GLN A 19 -28.89 -29.20 26.26
C GLN A 19 -29.81 -29.16 25.02
N SER A 20 -30.95 -29.87 25.05
CA SER A 20 -31.94 -29.81 23.98
C SER A 20 -32.52 -28.40 23.77
N GLU A 21 -32.73 -27.64 24.86
CA GLU A 21 -33.23 -26.27 24.78
C GLU A 21 -32.19 -25.30 24.17
N ILE A 22 -30.92 -25.43 24.54
CA ILE A 22 -29.82 -24.63 23.96
C ILE A 22 -29.74 -24.87 22.44
N LEU A 23 -29.76 -26.12 22.01
CA LEU A 23 -29.68 -26.46 20.58
C LEU A 23 -30.87 -25.91 19.80
N LYS A 24 -32.10 -25.95 20.36
CA LYS A 24 -33.28 -25.32 19.74
C LYS A 24 -33.11 -23.82 19.53
N LYS A 25 -32.58 -23.09 20.52
CA LYS A 25 -32.32 -21.64 20.38
C LYS A 25 -31.28 -21.36 19.30
N ILE A 26 -30.27 -22.22 19.17
CA ILE A 26 -29.28 -22.11 18.11
C ILE A 26 -29.93 -22.38 16.74
N ASP A 27 -30.78 -23.40 16.64
CA ASP A 27 -31.57 -23.66 15.43
C ASP A 27 -32.47 -22.48 15.06
N GLU A 28 -33.10 -21.81 16.03
CA GLU A 28 -33.88 -20.59 15.80
C GLU A 28 -33.03 -19.47 15.20
N VAL A 29 -31.82 -19.25 15.73
CA VAL A 29 -30.87 -18.27 15.18
C VAL A 29 -30.51 -18.61 13.75
N VAL A 30 -30.06 -19.85 13.47
CA VAL A 30 -29.69 -20.28 12.12
C VAL A 30 -30.88 -20.16 11.17
N ASN A 31 -32.07 -20.56 11.63
CA ASN A 31 -33.26 -20.55 10.82
C ASN A 31 -33.73 -19.14 10.46
N SER A 32 -33.52 -18.15 11.34
CA SER A 32 -33.93 -16.78 11.10
C SER A 32 -33.00 -16.01 10.14
N LYS A 33 -31.82 -16.55 9.78
CA LYS A 33 -30.86 -15.81 8.94
C LYS A 33 -31.14 -15.91 7.45
N LEU A 34 -31.74 -17.01 7.00
CA LEU A 34 -31.98 -17.25 5.59
C LEU A 34 -33.15 -18.20 5.36
N GLU A 35 -33.75 -18.09 4.18
CA GLU A 35 -34.73 -19.05 3.67
C GLU A 35 -34.04 -20.29 3.09
N ALA A 36 -34.79 -21.38 2.91
CA ALA A 36 -34.22 -22.62 2.33
C ALA A 36 -33.75 -22.47 0.87
N THR A 37 -34.22 -21.45 0.17
CA THR A 37 -33.87 -21.12 -1.22
C THR A 37 -32.73 -20.11 -1.35
N ASP A 38 -32.27 -19.54 -0.24
CA ASP A 38 -31.17 -18.58 -0.25
C ASP A 38 -29.80 -19.28 -0.36
N PRO A 39 -28.74 -18.54 -0.74
CA PRO A 39 -27.37 -19.04 -0.72
C PRO A 39 -26.92 -19.54 0.66
N GLY A 40 -26.05 -20.54 0.63
CA GLY A 40 -25.72 -21.40 1.76
C GLY A 40 -25.13 -20.77 3.02
N LEU A 41 -25.50 -21.35 4.17
CA LEU A 41 -24.94 -21.13 5.51
C LEU A 41 -24.63 -22.50 6.16
N MET A 42 -23.45 -22.61 6.76
CA MET A 42 -23.00 -23.78 7.52
C MET A 42 -22.50 -23.33 8.89
N VAL A 43 -22.98 -23.99 9.95
CA VAL A 43 -22.67 -23.65 11.34
C VAL A 43 -22.29 -24.91 12.10
N GLY A 44 -21.19 -24.86 12.83
CA GLY A 44 -20.76 -25.97 13.67
C GLY A 44 -20.16 -25.52 14.99
N ILE A 45 -20.28 -26.37 16.00
CA ILE A 45 -19.85 -26.08 17.37
C ILE A 45 -19.10 -27.27 17.94
N VAL A 46 -17.90 -26.99 18.46
CA VAL A 46 -17.12 -27.92 19.28
C VAL A 46 -17.16 -27.43 20.71
N LYS A 47 -17.60 -28.30 21.63
CA LYS A 47 -17.68 -28.02 23.05
C LYS A 47 -17.09 -29.19 23.83
N ASP A 48 -16.23 -28.88 24.81
CA ASP A 48 -15.62 -29.87 25.70
C ASP A 48 -14.92 -31.02 24.93
N GLY A 49 -14.21 -30.66 23.86
CA GLY A 49 -13.44 -31.60 23.03
C GLY A 49 -14.28 -32.49 22.11
N SER A 50 -15.57 -32.20 21.94
CA SER A 50 -16.49 -32.95 21.07
C SER A 50 -17.29 -32.03 20.14
N ILE A 51 -17.62 -32.52 18.95
CA ILE A 51 -18.56 -31.84 18.05
C ILE A 51 -19.96 -32.02 18.66
N VAL A 52 -20.67 -30.92 18.91
CA VAL A 52 -21.98 -30.94 19.59
C VAL A 52 -23.11 -30.37 18.74
N TYR A 53 -22.79 -29.74 17.61
CA TYR A 53 -23.78 -29.16 16.70
C TYR A 53 -23.21 -29.01 15.30
N GLU A 54 -24.03 -29.34 14.31
CA GLU A 54 -23.79 -29.11 12.89
C GLU A 54 -25.13 -28.75 12.23
N ASN A 55 -25.14 -27.70 11.41
CA ASN A 55 -26.31 -27.29 10.66
C ASN A 55 -25.92 -26.77 9.27
N TYR A 56 -26.67 -27.21 8.27
CA TYR A 56 -26.49 -26.91 6.86
C TYR A 56 -27.81 -26.34 6.33
N LYS A 57 -27.81 -25.08 5.89
CA LYS A 57 -29.02 -24.40 5.41
C LYS A 57 -28.77 -23.67 4.09
N GLY A 58 -29.79 -23.65 3.24
CA GLY A 58 -29.77 -22.96 1.95
C GLY A 58 -29.18 -23.82 0.82
N LEU A 59 -28.76 -23.13 -0.25
CA LEU A 59 -28.31 -23.74 -1.49
C LEU A 59 -26.83 -23.46 -1.76
N ALA A 60 -26.11 -24.52 -2.14
CA ALA A 60 -24.76 -24.45 -2.69
C ALA A 60 -24.77 -23.92 -4.14
N SER A 61 -25.84 -24.17 -4.89
CA SER A 61 -26.08 -23.57 -6.22
C SER A 61 -27.54 -23.16 -6.37
N LEU A 62 -27.77 -21.87 -6.63
CA LEU A 62 -29.09 -21.35 -6.97
C LEU A 62 -29.55 -21.84 -8.35
N GLN A 63 -28.65 -21.88 -9.36
CA GLN A 63 -29.03 -22.25 -10.72
C GLN A 63 -29.48 -23.71 -10.84
N HIS A 64 -28.96 -24.59 -9.97
CA HIS A 64 -29.25 -26.02 -10.00
C HIS A 64 -30.04 -26.50 -8.77
N SER A 65 -30.45 -25.59 -7.88
CA SER A 65 -31.14 -25.90 -6.62
C SER A 65 -30.43 -26.98 -5.79
N VAL A 66 -29.10 -26.98 -5.80
CA VAL A 66 -28.28 -27.93 -5.04
C VAL A 66 -28.23 -27.46 -3.60
N LYS A 67 -28.69 -28.29 -2.66
CA LYS A 67 -28.66 -27.99 -1.22
C LYS A 67 -27.24 -28.03 -0.68
N VAL A 68 -26.97 -27.19 0.31
CA VAL A 68 -25.80 -27.34 1.17
C VAL A 68 -25.92 -28.62 2.00
N GLY A 69 -24.79 -29.31 2.20
CA GLY A 69 -24.68 -30.53 3.02
C GLY A 69 -23.23 -30.82 3.42
N GLU A 70 -22.99 -31.99 4.03
CA GLU A 70 -21.72 -32.41 4.62
C GLU A 70 -20.51 -32.29 3.68
N GLU A 71 -20.71 -32.66 2.42
CA GLU A 71 -19.67 -32.62 1.38
C GLU A 71 -19.46 -31.23 0.76
N THR A 72 -20.26 -30.23 1.14
CA THR A 72 -20.23 -28.90 0.52
C THR A 72 -18.95 -28.17 0.92
N ARG A 73 -18.16 -27.76 -0.07
CA ARG A 73 -16.93 -27.00 0.12
C ARG A 73 -17.18 -25.51 -0.07
N SER A 74 -16.70 -24.70 0.85
CA SER A 74 -16.77 -23.24 0.74
C SER A 74 -15.41 -22.59 0.98
N ASN A 75 -15.19 -21.43 0.38
CA ASN A 75 -13.99 -20.63 0.60
C ASN A 75 -14.09 -19.94 1.95
N ILE A 76 -13.14 -20.17 2.85
CA ILE A 76 -13.14 -19.55 4.19
C ILE A 76 -12.39 -18.21 4.22
N ALA A 77 -11.95 -17.71 3.06
CA ALA A 77 -11.30 -16.41 2.91
C ALA A 77 -10.13 -16.26 3.91
N SER A 78 -10.01 -15.11 4.57
CA SER A 78 -8.86 -14.83 5.46
C SER A 78 -8.74 -15.75 6.69
N THR A 79 -9.76 -16.52 7.05
CA THR A 79 -9.63 -17.59 8.06
C THR A 79 -8.62 -18.66 7.64
N ALA A 80 -8.29 -18.74 6.35
CA ALA A 80 -7.22 -19.59 5.80
C ALA A 80 -5.82 -19.23 6.34
N LYS A 81 -5.60 -17.99 6.78
CA LYS A 81 -4.29 -17.51 7.27
C LYS A 81 -3.76 -18.39 8.40
N GLN A 82 -4.63 -18.85 9.30
CA GLN A 82 -4.21 -19.72 10.39
C GLN A 82 -3.52 -21.00 9.90
N PHE A 83 -3.92 -21.56 8.75
CA PHE A 83 -3.31 -22.77 8.22
C PHE A 83 -1.97 -22.50 7.54
N THR A 84 -1.83 -21.39 6.83
CA THR A 84 -0.53 -20.93 6.31
C THR A 84 0.45 -20.64 7.45
N ALA A 85 -0.02 -20.01 8.52
CA ALA A 85 0.77 -19.75 9.71
C ALA A 85 1.13 -21.05 10.45
N LEU A 86 0.20 -22.01 10.55
CA LEU A 86 0.44 -23.32 11.15
C LEU A 86 1.49 -24.12 10.38
N MET A 87 1.43 -24.12 9.05
CA MET A 87 2.45 -24.72 8.19
C MET A 87 3.82 -24.06 8.37
N THR A 88 3.86 -22.73 8.49
CA THR A 88 5.10 -21.98 8.76
C THR A 88 5.68 -22.35 10.13
N LEU A 89 4.82 -22.45 11.15
CA LEU A 89 5.21 -22.84 12.50
C LEU A 89 5.73 -24.29 12.52
N GLN A 90 5.08 -25.22 11.83
CA GLN A 90 5.54 -26.61 11.70
C GLN A 90 6.96 -26.67 11.14
N LEU A 91 7.23 -25.98 10.03
CA LEU A 91 8.58 -25.90 9.45
C LEU A 91 9.59 -25.27 10.41
N SER A 92 9.16 -24.33 11.25
CA SER A 92 10.02 -23.76 12.29
C SER A 92 10.34 -24.76 13.40
N LEU A 93 9.35 -25.54 13.85
CA LEU A 93 9.53 -26.58 14.87
C LEU A 93 10.43 -27.71 14.35
N ASP A 94 10.31 -28.03 13.07
CA ASP A 94 11.17 -28.99 12.36
C ASP A 94 12.57 -28.43 12.03
N LYS A 95 12.85 -27.17 12.43
CA LYS A 95 14.11 -26.46 12.18
C LYS A 95 14.47 -26.31 10.69
N LYS A 96 13.49 -26.41 9.79
CA LYS A 96 13.65 -26.14 8.36
C LYS A 96 13.69 -24.64 8.05
N LEU A 97 13.10 -23.81 8.92
CA LEU A 97 13.23 -22.36 8.94
C LEU A 97 13.30 -21.83 10.37
N SER A 98 13.66 -20.56 10.54
CA SER A 98 13.50 -19.84 11.80
C SER A 98 12.52 -18.68 11.63
N LEU A 99 11.63 -18.44 12.60
CA LEU A 99 10.76 -17.25 12.57
C LEU A 99 11.55 -15.92 12.64
N GLU A 100 12.81 -15.97 13.09
CA GLU A 100 13.73 -14.83 13.13
C GLU A 100 14.56 -14.67 11.83
N ASP A 101 14.45 -15.61 10.88
CA ASP A 101 15.13 -15.47 9.59
C ASP A 101 14.61 -14.23 8.86
N ASP A 102 15.54 -13.49 8.26
CA ASP A 102 15.21 -12.48 7.25
C ASP A 102 14.61 -13.16 6.01
N ILE A 103 13.49 -12.66 5.50
CA ILE A 103 12.81 -13.22 4.32
C ILE A 103 13.73 -13.27 3.09
N ARG A 104 14.75 -12.40 3.02
CA ARG A 104 15.70 -12.34 1.91
C ARG A 104 16.65 -13.54 1.83
N LYS A 105 16.73 -14.34 2.91
CA LYS A 105 17.33 -15.68 2.87
C LYS A 105 16.60 -16.61 1.88
N TYR A 106 15.30 -16.42 1.74
CA TYR A 106 14.43 -17.19 0.84
C TYR A 106 14.11 -16.43 -0.45
N LEU A 107 14.08 -15.10 -0.40
CA LEU A 107 13.70 -14.21 -1.51
C LEU A 107 14.75 -13.09 -1.70
N PRO A 108 15.92 -13.36 -2.32
CA PRO A 108 17.05 -12.42 -2.37
C PRO A 108 16.78 -11.10 -3.11
N THR A 109 15.77 -11.05 -3.97
CA THR A 109 15.38 -9.89 -4.78
C THR A 109 14.48 -8.90 -4.04
N PHE A 110 13.90 -9.29 -2.89
CA PHE A 110 12.93 -8.48 -2.19
C PHE A 110 13.58 -7.32 -1.41
N TYR A 111 13.09 -6.10 -1.62
CA TYR A 111 13.47 -4.89 -0.87
C TYR A 111 14.99 -4.69 -0.70
N PRO A 112 15.79 -4.64 -1.78
CA PRO A 112 17.25 -4.58 -1.70
C PRO A 112 17.78 -3.28 -1.06
N LYS A 113 16.96 -2.23 -0.98
CA LYS A 113 17.32 -0.93 -0.38
C LYS A 113 17.00 -0.83 1.12
N VAL A 114 16.16 -1.72 1.66
CA VAL A 114 15.78 -1.73 3.08
C VAL A 114 16.92 -2.36 3.87
N LYS A 115 17.44 -1.69 4.90
CA LYS A 115 18.61 -2.18 5.65
C LYS A 115 18.20 -3.10 6.79
N GLU A 116 17.05 -2.81 7.39
CA GLU A 116 16.48 -3.50 8.52
C GLU A 116 16.03 -4.91 8.11
N PRO A 117 16.16 -5.91 9.00
CA PRO A 117 15.73 -7.26 8.70
C PRO A 117 14.20 -7.36 8.69
N ILE A 118 13.64 -7.87 7.59
CA ILE A 118 12.22 -8.22 7.51
C ILE A 118 12.11 -9.69 7.89
N LYS A 119 11.76 -9.97 9.14
CA LYS A 119 11.71 -11.34 9.68
C LYS A 119 10.44 -12.08 9.30
N ILE A 120 10.49 -13.42 9.21
CA ILE A 120 9.30 -14.26 8.98
C ILE A 120 8.19 -13.97 10.01
N ARG A 121 8.54 -13.80 11.29
CA ARG A 121 7.57 -13.42 12.34
C ARG A 121 6.82 -12.14 12.01
N HIS A 122 7.44 -11.19 11.32
CA HIS A 122 6.80 -9.93 10.93
C HIS A 122 5.73 -10.13 9.85
N LEU A 123 5.87 -11.15 9.00
CA LEU A 123 4.82 -11.52 8.02
C LEU A 123 3.61 -12.14 8.73
N LEU A 124 3.86 -13.04 9.68
CA LEU A 124 2.82 -13.77 10.39
C LEU A 124 1.90 -12.87 11.23
N ASN A 125 2.46 -11.87 11.91
CA ASN A 125 1.75 -10.98 12.82
C ASN A 125 1.38 -9.62 12.23
N HIS A 126 1.51 -9.44 10.90
CA HIS A 126 1.23 -8.18 10.20
C HIS A 126 2.05 -6.97 10.68
N THR A 127 3.33 -7.17 10.97
CA THR A 127 4.26 -6.08 11.38
C THR A 127 5.41 -5.87 10.40
N SER A 128 5.33 -6.39 9.18
CA SER A 128 6.44 -6.36 8.21
C SER A 128 6.71 -5.00 7.56
N GLY A 129 5.72 -4.10 7.56
CA GLY A 129 5.75 -2.88 6.75
C GLY A 129 5.54 -3.14 5.24
N ILE A 130 5.37 -4.39 4.80
CA ILE A 130 5.10 -4.71 3.40
C ILE A 130 3.66 -4.30 3.06
N ARG A 131 3.55 -3.42 2.06
CA ARG A 131 2.28 -2.88 1.55
C ARG A 131 1.37 -3.99 1.01
N ASP A 132 0.06 -3.86 1.21
CA ASP A 132 -0.92 -4.84 0.73
C ASP A 132 -1.11 -4.74 -0.80
N PHE A 133 -0.95 -5.86 -1.51
CA PHE A 133 -1.01 -5.86 -2.98
C PHE A 133 -2.41 -5.55 -3.52
N TYR A 134 -3.50 -5.86 -2.79
CA TYR A 134 -4.85 -5.50 -3.27
C TYR A 134 -5.05 -3.99 -3.28
N ASP A 135 -4.55 -3.30 -2.26
CA ASP A 135 -4.63 -1.84 -2.19
C ASP A 135 -3.68 -1.20 -3.23
N LEU A 136 -2.50 -1.78 -3.50
CA LEU A 136 -1.63 -1.35 -4.60
C LEU A 136 -2.33 -1.48 -5.96
N MET A 137 -3.02 -2.60 -6.20
CA MET A 137 -3.79 -2.84 -7.43
C MET A 137 -4.98 -1.89 -7.58
N SER A 138 -5.63 -1.50 -6.48
CA SER A 138 -6.68 -0.48 -6.47
C SER A 138 -6.13 0.87 -6.93
N ILE A 139 -4.92 1.26 -6.52
CA ILE A 139 -4.26 2.47 -7.02
C ILE A 139 -3.96 2.35 -8.52
N GLN A 140 -3.59 1.16 -9.00
CA GLN A 140 -3.37 0.88 -10.43
C GLN A 140 -4.65 0.88 -11.29
N GLN A 141 -5.84 1.04 -10.69
CA GLN A 141 -7.13 0.86 -11.37
C GLN A 141 -7.29 -0.53 -12.01
N ASN A 142 -6.55 -1.51 -11.50
CA ASN A 142 -6.57 -2.90 -11.97
C ASN A 142 -6.80 -3.85 -10.79
N PRO A 143 -7.95 -3.75 -10.09
CA PRO A 143 -8.22 -4.59 -8.93
C PRO A 143 -8.30 -6.07 -9.33
N TRP A 144 -7.96 -6.93 -8.38
CA TRP A 144 -7.82 -8.38 -8.58
C TRP A 144 -9.03 -9.06 -9.25
N TRP A 145 -10.26 -8.62 -8.95
CA TRP A 145 -11.48 -9.19 -9.51
C TRP A 145 -11.74 -8.82 -10.98
N ARG A 146 -11.01 -7.84 -11.55
CA ARG A 146 -11.03 -7.53 -13.00
C ARG A 146 -9.97 -8.31 -13.78
N ASN A 147 -9.06 -8.99 -13.09
CA ASN A 147 -7.89 -9.59 -13.70
C ASN A 147 -8.03 -11.12 -13.75
N VAL A 148 -8.46 -11.61 -14.91
CA VAL A 148 -8.66 -13.05 -15.15
C VAL A 148 -7.34 -13.79 -14.97
N GLY A 149 -7.32 -14.77 -14.08
CA GLY A 149 -6.16 -15.62 -13.84
C GLY A 149 -5.09 -15.02 -12.94
N PHE A 150 -5.34 -13.85 -12.32
CA PHE A 150 -4.41 -13.23 -11.37
C PHE A 150 -4.01 -14.23 -10.27
N ASP A 151 -2.70 -14.43 -10.10
CA ASP A 151 -2.15 -15.43 -9.17
C ASP A 151 -1.05 -14.88 -8.24
N ASN A 152 -0.51 -15.74 -7.36
CA ASN A 152 0.56 -15.33 -6.45
C ASN A 152 1.84 -14.84 -7.16
N LYS A 153 2.13 -15.25 -8.41
CA LYS A 153 3.30 -14.74 -9.15
C LYS A 153 3.11 -13.28 -9.54
N ASP A 154 1.91 -12.92 -9.97
CA ASP A 154 1.57 -11.53 -10.31
C ASP A 154 1.66 -10.63 -9.09
N ALA A 155 1.09 -11.06 -7.95
CA ALA A 155 1.20 -10.35 -6.68
C ALA A 155 2.66 -10.17 -6.24
N ILE A 156 3.47 -11.23 -6.33
CA ILE A 156 4.90 -11.19 -6.00
C ILE A 156 5.66 -10.23 -6.94
N ALA A 157 5.40 -10.26 -8.25
CA ALA A 157 6.03 -9.34 -9.19
C ALA A 157 5.66 -7.87 -8.94
N LEU A 158 4.44 -7.58 -8.47
CA LEU A 158 4.05 -6.24 -8.03
C LEU A 158 4.80 -5.81 -6.76
N LEU A 159 4.96 -6.72 -5.81
CA LEU A 159 5.69 -6.47 -4.55
C LEU A 159 7.20 -6.27 -4.79
N GLU A 160 7.81 -7.01 -5.72
CA GLU A 160 9.22 -6.85 -6.10
C GLU A 160 9.54 -5.48 -6.71
N LYS A 161 8.55 -4.79 -7.30
CA LYS A 161 8.71 -3.42 -7.80
C LYS A 161 8.72 -2.37 -6.69
N GLN A 162 8.28 -2.71 -5.48
CA GLN A 162 8.23 -1.76 -4.38
C GLN A 162 9.63 -1.52 -3.83
N GLU A 163 9.99 -0.25 -3.65
CA GLU A 163 11.34 0.13 -3.19
C GLU A 163 11.41 0.30 -1.67
N ASN A 164 10.31 0.68 -1.04
CA ASN A 164 10.24 1.05 0.37
C ASN A 164 9.11 0.32 1.10
N LEU A 165 9.24 0.19 2.41
CA LEU A 165 8.18 -0.28 3.29
C LEU A 165 7.25 0.88 3.69
N ALA A 166 6.05 0.53 4.13
CA ALA A 166 5.11 1.46 4.75
C ALA A 166 5.64 2.03 6.07
N PHE A 167 6.39 1.22 6.83
CA PHE A 167 7.00 1.53 8.12
C PHE A 167 8.11 0.53 8.46
N GLU A 168 8.87 0.80 9.53
CA GLU A 168 9.94 -0.07 10.02
C GLU A 168 9.41 -1.44 10.51
N PRO A 169 9.99 -2.58 10.08
CA PRO A 169 9.52 -3.90 10.51
C PRO A 169 9.48 -4.07 12.04
N GLY A 170 8.35 -4.54 12.57
CA GLY A 170 8.11 -4.74 14.00
C GLY A 170 7.57 -3.50 14.74
N SER A 171 7.65 -2.30 14.17
CA SER A 171 7.30 -1.07 14.89
C SER A 171 5.79 -0.84 15.07
N ARG A 172 4.97 -1.43 14.20
CA ARG A 172 3.50 -1.31 14.25
C ARG A 172 2.78 -2.46 13.54
N TYR A 173 1.51 -2.63 13.90
CA TYR A 173 0.59 -3.56 13.23
C TYR A 173 -0.09 -2.87 12.03
N MET A 174 -0.12 -3.55 10.89
CA MET A 174 -0.94 -3.20 9.73
C MET A 174 -1.24 -4.47 8.92
N TYR A 175 -2.50 -4.90 8.95
CA TYR A 175 -2.95 -6.12 8.26
C TYR A 175 -2.53 -6.13 6.79
N SER A 176 -1.92 -7.22 6.33
CA SER A 176 -1.39 -7.34 4.96
C SER A 176 -1.52 -8.77 4.44
N ASN A 177 -2.28 -8.94 3.35
CA ASN A 177 -2.37 -10.22 2.64
C ASN A 177 -1.04 -10.56 1.96
N SER A 178 -0.28 -9.55 1.53
CA SER A 178 1.05 -9.72 0.94
C SER A 178 1.97 -10.58 1.80
N GLY A 179 1.92 -10.42 3.13
CA GLY A 179 2.73 -11.23 4.05
C GLY A 179 2.43 -12.72 3.92
N TYR A 180 1.14 -13.08 3.81
CA TYR A 180 0.71 -14.47 3.70
C TYR A 180 0.94 -15.06 2.31
N THR A 181 0.81 -14.27 1.25
CA THR A 181 1.23 -14.66 -0.10
C THR A 181 2.73 -14.95 -0.15
N ILE A 182 3.56 -14.10 0.48
CA ILE A 182 5.01 -14.31 0.59
C ILE A 182 5.34 -15.59 1.38
N LEU A 183 4.63 -15.86 2.48
CA LEU A 183 4.81 -17.08 3.26
C LEU A 183 4.64 -18.35 2.43
N THR A 184 3.76 -18.36 1.41
CA THR A 184 3.62 -19.54 0.53
C THR A 184 4.92 -19.88 -0.23
N LYS A 185 5.68 -18.85 -0.64
CA LYS A 185 6.98 -19.03 -1.30
C LYS A 185 8.03 -19.52 -0.32
N ILE A 186 8.05 -18.95 0.88
CA ILE A 186 8.99 -19.36 1.95
C ILE A 186 8.72 -20.82 2.36
N ILE A 187 7.45 -21.20 2.54
CA ILE A 187 7.04 -22.59 2.83
C ILE A 187 7.55 -23.53 1.73
N ALA A 188 7.30 -23.22 0.46
CA ALA A 188 7.75 -24.07 -0.64
C ALA A 188 9.28 -24.25 -0.65
N ILE A 189 10.04 -23.16 -0.46
CA ILE A 189 11.52 -23.21 -0.43
C ILE A 189 12.01 -24.01 0.78
N ALA A 190 11.47 -23.77 1.97
CA ALA A 190 11.89 -24.44 3.20
C ALA A 190 11.46 -25.92 3.23
N ALA A 191 10.32 -26.26 2.62
CA ALA A 191 9.85 -27.64 2.51
C ALA A 191 10.62 -28.44 1.45
N GLY A 192 11.08 -27.79 0.38
CA GLY A 192 11.73 -28.44 -0.76
C GLY A 192 10.76 -29.01 -1.79
N GLU A 193 9.48 -28.61 -1.74
CA GLU A 193 8.41 -29.05 -2.65
C GLU A 193 7.43 -27.90 -2.95
N SER A 194 6.42 -28.12 -3.80
CA SER A 194 5.44 -27.06 -4.10
C SER A 194 4.54 -26.77 -2.88
N PHE A 195 4.06 -25.52 -2.77
CA PHE A 195 3.13 -25.16 -1.68
C PHE A 195 1.85 -26.01 -1.70
N HIS A 196 1.31 -26.31 -2.89
CA HIS A 196 0.10 -27.13 -3.02
C HIS A 196 0.32 -28.58 -2.59
N ASP A 197 1.46 -29.18 -2.92
CA ASP A 197 1.76 -30.56 -2.52
C ASP A 197 2.00 -30.65 -1.00
N TYR A 198 2.79 -29.72 -0.45
CA TYR A 198 3.04 -29.62 0.99
C TYR A 198 1.72 -29.41 1.77
N SER A 199 0.90 -28.45 1.35
CA SER A 199 -0.36 -28.13 2.03
C SER A 199 -1.37 -29.27 1.96
N LYS A 200 -1.47 -29.98 0.83
CA LYS A 200 -2.33 -31.16 0.70
C LYS A 200 -1.92 -32.25 1.71
N ASN A 201 -0.64 -32.62 1.73
CA ASN A 201 -0.13 -33.63 2.68
C ASN A 201 -0.32 -33.20 4.14
N PHE A 202 -0.17 -31.90 4.40
CA PHE A 202 -0.40 -31.31 5.71
C PHE A 202 -1.86 -31.44 6.16
N PHE A 203 -2.84 -31.12 5.31
CA PHE A 203 -4.26 -31.29 5.62
C PHE A 203 -4.65 -32.77 5.78
N GLU A 204 -4.12 -33.67 4.94
CA GLU A 204 -4.32 -35.11 5.10
C GLU A 204 -3.84 -35.62 6.48
N THR A 205 -2.72 -35.10 6.98
CA THR A 205 -2.18 -35.43 8.31
C THR A 205 -3.05 -34.90 9.45
N LEU A 206 -3.77 -33.80 9.24
CA LEU A 206 -4.75 -33.26 10.18
C LEU A 206 -6.12 -33.96 10.09
N GLY A 207 -6.30 -34.88 9.13
CA GLY A 207 -7.58 -35.53 8.85
C GLY A 207 -8.55 -34.69 8.01
N MET A 208 -8.10 -33.53 7.51
CA MET A 208 -8.90 -32.57 6.74
C MET A 208 -8.83 -32.88 5.24
N ARG A 209 -9.42 -34.00 4.81
CA ARG A 209 -9.22 -34.55 3.45
C ARG A 209 -9.95 -33.80 2.35
N ASN A 210 -10.92 -32.97 2.71
CA ASN A 210 -11.71 -32.12 1.82
C ASN A 210 -11.23 -30.66 1.81
N THR A 211 -10.13 -30.35 2.48
CA THR A 211 -9.50 -29.02 2.51
C THR A 211 -8.41 -28.87 1.46
N THR A 212 -8.47 -27.81 0.64
CA THR A 212 -7.45 -27.51 -0.37
C THR A 212 -7.37 -26.03 -0.71
N PHE A 213 -6.14 -25.52 -0.91
CA PHE A 213 -5.95 -24.25 -1.60
C PHE A 213 -6.24 -24.41 -3.08
N LEU A 214 -6.71 -23.34 -3.71
CA LEU A 214 -6.94 -23.30 -5.16
C LEU A 214 -5.60 -23.45 -5.91
N LYS A 215 -5.54 -24.43 -6.83
CA LYS A 215 -4.33 -24.72 -7.64
C LYS A 215 -4.26 -23.89 -8.91
N ASN A 216 -5.41 -23.68 -9.54
CA ASN A 216 -5.61 -22.91 -10.77
C ASN A 216 -7.04 -22.32 -10.71
N TYR A 217 -7.25 -21.10 -11.22
CA TYR A 217 -8.58 -20.47 -11.28
C TYR A 217 -9.60 -21.27 -12.13
N MET A 218 -9.15 -22.12 -13.05
CA MET A 218 -10.00 -23.04 -13.83
C MET A 218 -10.17 -24.41 -13.18
N HIS A 219 -9.52 -24.67 -12.04
CA HIS A 219 -9.61 -25.96 -11.38
C HIS A 219 -11.01 -26.17 -10.79
N VAL A 220 -11.58 -27.34 -11.03
CA VAL A 220 -12.88 -27.72 -10.45
C VAL A 220 -12.69 -28.02 -8.98
N ILE A 221 -13.42 -27.32 -8.12
CA ILE A 221 -13.57 -27.69 -6.71
C ILE A 221 -14.84 -28.55 -6.59
N PRO A 222 -14.72 -29.84 -6.24
CA PRO A 222 -15.89 -30.70 -6.06
C PRO A 222 -16.83 -30.15 -4.98
N ASN A 223 -18.14 -30.25 -5.21
CA ASN A 223 -19.17 -29.84 -4.26
C ASN A 223 -19.03 -28.39 -3.76
N GLN A 224 -18.50 -27.49 -4.59
CA GLN A 224 -18.32 -26.10 -4.23
C GLN A 224 -19.68 -25.38 -4.05
N ALA A 225 -19.86 -24.71 -2.91
CA ALA A 225 -20.89 -23.69 -2.75
C ALA A 225 -20.49 -22.46 -3.57
N LEU A 226 -21.31 -22.06 -4.54
CA LEU A 226 -21.06 -20.87 -5.35
C LEU A 226 -21.36 -19.60 -4.54
N PRO A 227 -20.57 -18.52 -4.72
CA PRO A 227 -20.77 -17.26 -4.01
C PRO A 227 -21.84 -16.42 -4.70
N TYR A 228 -22.83 -15.95 -3.95
CA TYR A 228 -23.90 -15.09 -4.46
C TYR A 228 -24.00 -13.80 -3.66
N SER A 229 -24.12 -12.69 -4.40
CA SER A 229 -24.32 -11.36 -3.86
C SER A 229 -25.72 -10.80 -4.12
N ASP A 230 -26.33 -10.36 -3.03
CA ASP A 230 -27.40 -9.38 -2.86
C ASP A 230 -26.93 -7.93 -2.76
N TRP A 231 -27.06 -7.09 -3.80
CA TRP A 231 -26.63 -5.67 -3.73
C TRP A 231 -27.73 -4.69 -3.28
N GLY A 232 -28.88 -5.19 -2.82
CA GLY A 232 -29.97 -4.40 -2.24
C GLY A 232 -31.22 -4.29 -3.10
N ASP A 233 -31.23 -4.91 -4.29
CA ASP A 233 -32.39 -4.97 -5.19
C ASP A 233 -33.21 -6.26 -5.03
N GLY A 234 -32.73 -7.20 -4.21
CA GLY A 234 -33.39 -8.47 -3.97
C GLY A 234 -33.05 -9.55 -5.00
N VAL A 235 -32.12 -9.29 -5.93
CA VAL A 235 -31.76 -10.21 -7.01
C VAL A 235 -30.38 -10.82 -6.76
N TRP A 236 -30.33 -12.13 -6.56
CA TRP A 236 -29.08 -12.86 -6.39
C TRP A 236 -28.24 -12.89 -7.68
N GLN A 237 -26.99 -12.45 -7.58
CA GLN A 237 -26.00 -12.53 -8.65
C GLN A 237 -24.82 -13.40 -8.22
N GLN A 238 -24.36 -14.29 -9.09
CA GLN A 238 -23.16 -15.08 -8.81
C GLN A 238 -21.91 -14.20 -8.93
N TYR A 239 -21.06 -14.22 -7.91
CA TYR A 239 -19.77 -13.53 -7.94
C TYR A 239 -18.74 -14.36 -8.73
N PRO A 240 -18.15 -13.84 -9.81
CA PRO A 240 -17.18 -14.60 -10.61
C PRO A 240 -15.85 -14.75 -9.87
N MET A 241 -15.50 -15.97 -9.49
CA MET A 241 -14.21 -16.31 -8.84
C MET A 241 -13.17 -16.68 -9.90
N ILE A 242 -12.54 -15.66 -10.51
CA ILE A 242 -11.61 -15.82 -11.65
C ILE A 242 -10.13 -15.61 -11.28
N THR A 243 -9.75 -15.77 -10.01
CA THR A 243 -8.39 -15.57 -9.50
C THR A 243 -7.82 -16.87 -8.92
N ASN A 244 -6.49 -16.98 -8.84
CA ASN A 244 -5.74 -18.10 -8.30
C ASN A 244 -4.77 -17.66 -7.19
N LEU A 245 -5.27 -16.86 -6.25
CA LEU A 245 -4.53 -16.49 -5.04
C LEU A 245 -4.63 -17.61 -4.00
N TYR A 246 -3.63 -17.72 -3.14
CA TYR A 246 -3.60 -18.70 -2.05
C TYR A 246 -2.63 -18.29 -0.95
N GLY A 247 -2.84 -18.85 0.25
CA GLY A 247 -2.03 -18.60 1.44
C GLY A 247 -2.62 -17.53 2.35
N ASP A 248 -3.01 -16.39 1.79
CA ASP A 248 -3.74 -15.33 2.49
C ASP A 248 -5.25 -15.61 2.58
N GLY A 249 -5.79 -16.39 1.63
CA GLY A 249 -7.19 -16.77 1.54
C GLY A 249 -7.38 -17.98 0.62
N PHE A 250 -8.57 -18.08 0.01
CA PHE A 250 -8.87 -19.06 -1.05
C PHE A 250 -8.62 -20.53 -0.65
N LEU A 251 -8.83 -20.83 0.63
CA LEU A 251 -8.86 -22.19 1.15
C LEU A 251 -10.30 -22.68 1.11
N PHE A 252 -10.53 -23.76 0.37
CA PHE A 252 -11.83 -24.42 0.31
C PHE A 252 -11.84 -25.58 1.29
N THR A 253 -12.88 -25.69 2.10
CA THR A 253 -13.04 -26.76 3.10
C THR A 253 -14.51 -27.10 3.31
N THR A 254 -14.79 -28.26 3.91
CA THR A 254 -16.11 -28.63 4.45
C THR A 254 -16.26 -28.19 5.90
N LEU A 255 -17.51 -28.21 6.41
CA LEU A 255 -17.78 -27.94 7.82
C LEU A 255 -17.13 -29.00 8.71
N GLU A 256 -17.28 -30.27 8.34
CA GLU A 256 -16.69 -31.41 9.03
C GLU A 256 -15.17 -31.25 9.22
N ASP A 257 -14.42 -30.98 8.15
CA ASP A 257 -12.96 -30.84 8.22
C ASP A 257 -12.54 -29.72 9.18
N GLN A 258 -13.23 -28.58 9.14
CA GLN A 258 -12.95 -27.49 10.08
C GLN A 258 -13.26 -27.93 11.53
N LEU A 259 -14.38 -28.62 11.77
CA LEU A 259 -14.74 -29.10 13.11
C LEU A 259 -13.79 -30.17 13.63
N LEU A 260 -13.23 -31.02 12.77
CA LEU A 260 -12.15 -31.94 13.13
C LEU A 260 -10.91 -31.17 13.61
N PHE A 261 -10.55 -30.08 12.93
CA PHE A 261 -9.47 -29.20 13.37
C PHE A 261 -9.79 -28.51 14.71
N GLU A 262 -11.00 -27.96 14.88
CA GLU A 262 -11.42 -27.34 16.15
C GLU A 262 -11.41 -28.33 17.32
N LYS A 263 -11.85 -29.57 17.07
CA LYS A 263 -11.77 -30.67 18.02
C LYS A 263 -10.32 -31.02 18.36
N ALA A 264 -9.42 -31.02 17.38
CA ALA A 264 -8.00 -31.26 17.62
C ALA A 264 -7.35 -30.15 18.45
N ILE A 265 -7.71 -28.89 18.22
CA ILE A 265 -7.25 -27.74 19.02
C ILE A 265 -7.66 -27.91 20.50
N GLN A 266 -8.94 -28.16 20.78
CA GLN A 266 -9.39 -28.31 22.18
C GLN A 266 -8.77 -29.51 22.91
N ASN A 267 -8.37 -30.55 22.17
CA ASN A 267 -7.74 -31.74 22.71
C ASN A 267 -6.20 -31.72 22.62
N ALA A 268 -5.59 -30.59 22.24
CA ALA A 268 -4.16 -30.50 21.99
C ALA A 268 -3.31 -30.76 23.24
N GLU A 269 -3.76 -30.30 24.42
CA GLU A 269 -3.08 -30.56 25.71
C GLU A 269 -3.04 -32.06 26.01
N ASN A 270 -4.18 -32.74 25.89
CA ASN A 270 -4.29 -34.18 26.15
C ASN A 270 -3.48 -35.03 25.16
N SER A 271 -3.25 -34.52 23.95
CA SER A 271 -2.52 -35.20 22.88
C SER A 271 -1.07 -34.73 22.72
N ASN A 272 -0.57 -33.86 23.61
CA ASN A 272 0.76 -33.26 23.56
C ASN A 272 1.13 -32.68 22.18
N LYS A 273 0.16 -32.06 21.50
CA LYS A 273 0.36 -31.46 20.17
C LYS A 273 0.90 -30.03 20.29
N ASP A 274 2.20 -29.91 20.51
CA ASP A 274 2.93 -28.63 20.67
C ASP A 274 2.65 -27.63 19.53
N LEU A 275 2.58 -28.11 18.29
CA LEU A 275 2.20 -27.30 17.12
C LEU A 275 0.86 -26.58 17.33
N LEU A 276 -0.16 -27.35 17.74
CA LEU A 276 -1.52 -26.83 17.89
C LEU A 276 -1.60 -25.85 19.04
N LEU A 277 -0.97 -26.15 20.19
CA LEU A 277 -0.94 -25.24 21.34
C LEU A 277 -0.27 -23.91 20.99
N LYS A 278 0.96 -23.95 20.45
CA LYS A 278 1.71 -22.73 20.08
C LYS A 278 1.02 -21.90 19.01
N SER A 279 0.29 -22.52 18.10
CA SER A 279 -0.46 -21.80 17.06
C SER A 279 -1.58 -20.90 17.62
N GLN A 280 -2.05 -21.16 18.84
CA GLN A 280 -3.10 -20.36 19.50
C GLN A 280 -2.54 -19.22 20.37
N GLU A 281 -1.21 -19.05 20.41
CA GLU A 281 -0.53 -18.07 21.24
C GLU A 281 0.02 -16.88 20.45
N SER A 282 0.41 -15.83 21.16
CA SER A 282 1.15 -14.72 20.57
C SER A 282 2.52 -15.19 20.07
N ILE A 283 2.98 -14.63 18.96
CA ILE A 283 4.28 -15.02 18.40
C ILE A 283 5.42 -14.59 19.35
N PRO A 284 6.39 -15.48 19.65
CA PRO A 284 7.56 -15.15 20.45
C PRO A 284 8.32 -13.94 19.89
N ASN A 285 8.91 -13.12 20.77
CA ASN A 285 9.64 -11.89 20.42
C ASN A 285 8.84 -10.82 19.66
N SER A 286 7.53 -11.00 19.47
CA SER A 286 6.66 -9.97 18.89
C SER A 286 6.31 -8.90 19.92
N GLU A 287 6.49 -7.65 19.54
CA GLU A 287 6.06 -6.44 20.26
C GLU A 287 4.52 -6.32 20.26
N ILE A 288 3.88 -6.84 19.22
CA ILE A 288 2.42 -6.93 19.09
C ILE A 288 1.93 -8.28 19.63
N LYS A 289 1.09 -8.26 20.66
CA LYS A 289 0.55 -9.47 21.31
C LYS A 289 -0.91 -9.76 20.98
N SER A 290 -1.61 -8.84 20.34
CA SER A 290 -3.03 -8.97 19.96
C SER A 290 -3.25 -9.82 18.69
N TYR A 291 -2.20 -10.22 18.00
CA TYR A 291 -2.28 -11.06 16.81
C TYR A 291 -1.15 -12.10 16.82
N GLY A 292 -1.49 -13.36 16.57
CA GLY A 292 -0.59 -14.51 16.59
C GLY A 292 -0.42 -15.16 15.21
N PHE A 293 -0.48 -16.49 15.17
CA PHE A 293 -0.31 -17.29 13.96
C PHE A 293 -1.58 -17.27 13.08
N GLY A 294 -1.88 -16.13 12.45
CA GLY A 294 -3.06 -15.96 11.60
C GLY A 294 -4.37 -15.88 12.37
N LEU A 295 -4.29 -15.47 13.65
CA LEU A 295 -5.39 -15.41 14.60
C LEU A 295 -5.28 -14.13 15.43
N GLU A 296 -6.41 -13.48 15.65
CA GLU A 296 -6.58 -12.40 16.62
C GLU A 296 -6.69 -12.99 18.03
N LEU A 297 -6.07 -12.34 19.01
CA LEU A 297 -5.93 -12.79 20.40
C LEU A 297 -6.56 -11.80 21.39
N GLU A 298 -7.54 -11.02 20.92
CA GLU A 298 -8.26 -10.07 21.76
C GLU A 298 -9.54 -10.69 22.34
N ASP A 299 -9.91 -10.25 23.53
CA ASP A 299 -11.12 -10.70 24.19
C ASP A 299 -12.36 -10.37 23.35
N ARG A 300 -13.30 -11.31 23.31
CA ARG A 300 -14.57 -11.19 22.59
C ARG A 300 -15.72 -11.50 23.54
N LEU A 301 -16.75 -10.67 23.53
CA LEU A 301 -17.90 -10.77 24.46
C LEU A 301 -17.52 -10.80 25.96
N GLY A 302 -16.37 -10.23 26.34
CA GLY A 302 -15.87 -10.26 27.72
C GLY A 302 -15.18 -11.58 28.12
N TYR A 303 -14.88 -12.42 27.14
CA TYR A 303 -14.17 -13.69 27.30
C TYR A 303 -12.85 -13.64 26.54
N LYS A 304 -11.83 -14.32 27.08
CA LYS A 304 -10.60 -14.57 26.33
C LYS A 304 -10.96 -15.32 25.05
N ALA A 305 -10.54 -14.78 23.91
CA ALA A 305 -10.89 -15.36 22.62
C ALA A 305 -9.68 -15.48 21.69
N VAL A 306 -9.74 -16.49 20.84
CA VAL A 306 -8.83 -16.68 19.70
C VAL A 306 -9.69 -16.82 18.46
N HIS A 307 -9.56 -15.91 17.50
CA HIS A 307 -10.50 -15.84 16.39
C HIS A 307 -9.89 -15.29 15.10
N HIS A 308 -10.58 -15.51 13.99
CA HIS A 308 -10.32 -14.80 12.75
C HIS A 308 -11.59 -14.77 11.90
N SER A 309 -11.80 -13.66 11.21
CA SER A 309 -12.89 -13.49 10.24
C SER A 309 -12.38 -13.63 8.80
N GLY A 310 -13.24 -14.07 7.91
CA GLY A 310 -12.94 -14.18 6.49
C GLY A 310 -14.01 -13.51 5.64
N GLY A 311 -13.57 -12.74 4.63
CA GLY A 311 -14.42 -12.24 3.56
C GLY A 311 -13.66 -12.25 2.23
N THR A 312 -14.25 -12.81 1.17
CA THR A 312 -13.70 -12.77 -0.20
C THR A 312 -14.82 -12.96 -1.21
N GLY A 313 -15.09 -11.95 -2.05
CA GLY A 313 -16.29 -11.94 -2.88
C GLY A 313 -17.54 -12.02 -1.99
N SER A 314 -18.42 -13.00 -2.24
CA SER A 314 -19.60 -13.27 -1.41
C SER A 314 -19.39 -14.39 -0.38
N TYR A 315 -18.16 -14.88 -0.23
CA TYR A 315 -17.83 -15.84 0.81
C TYR A 315 -17.51 -15.15 2.12
N HIS A 316 -18.04 -15.71 3.20
CA HIS A 316 -17.78 -15.27 4.57
C HIS A 316 -17.47 -16.45 5.47
N SER A 317 -16.59 -16.25 6.43
CA SER A 317 -16.40 -17.20 7.52
C SER A 317 -16.01 -16.52 8.83
N GLN A 318 -16.22 -17.23 9.93
CA GLN A 318 -15.77 -16.85 11.26
C GLN A 318 -15.38 -18.13 12.00
N VAL A 319 -14.17 -18.15 12.55
CA VAL A 319 -13.83 -19.04 13.66
C VAL A 319 -13.70 -18.20 14.92
N VAL A 320 -14.31 -18.64 16.01
CA VAL A 320 -14.09 -18.08 17.35
C VAL A 320 -13.92 -19.20 18.35
N ARG A 321 -12.87 -19.11 19.15
CA ARG A 321 -12.55 -20.04 20.22
C ARG A 321 -12.54 -19.29 21.54
N TYR A 322 -13.15 -19.88 22.55
CA TYR A 322 -13.12 -19.47 23.96
C TYR A 322 -12.40 -20.59 24.73
N PRO A 323 -11.06 -20.52 24.85
CA PRO A 323 -10.26 -21.65 25.33
C PRO A 323 -10.61 -22.07 26.75
N ASP A 324 -10.82 -21.11 27.65
CA ASP A 324 -11.12 -21.36 29.06
C ASP A 324 -12.47 -22.05 29.23
N GLU A 325 -13.42 -21.74 28.35
CA GLU A 325 -14.75 -22.35 28.28
C GLU A 325 -14.81 -23.57 27.35
N LYS A 326 -13.68 -24.01 26.76
CA LYS A 326 -13.61 -25.13 25.81
C LYS A 326 -14.71 -25.08 24.73
N LEU A 327 -14.92 -23.90 24.14
CA LEU A 327 -15.95 -23.66 23.14
C LEU A 327 -15.31 -23.13 21.85
N SER A 328 -15.60 -23.78 20.73
CA SER A 328 -15.29 -23.27 19.39
C SER A 328 -16.57 -23.17 18.59
N ILE A 329 -16.80 -22.04 17.94
CA ILE A 329 -17.92 -21.83 17.02
C ILE A 329 -17.32 -21.50 15.66
N PHE A 330 -17.75 -22.24 14.65
CA PHE A 330 -17.37 -21.99 13.27
C PHE A 330 -18.62 -21.74 12.41
N VAL A 331 -18.57 -20.67 11.64
CA VAL A 331 -19.64 -20.27 10.72
C VAL A 331 -19.00 -19.99 9.36
N MET A 332 -19.56 -20.53 8.29
CA MET A 332 -19.19 -20.16 6.92
C MET A 332 -20.39 -20.06 6.00
N SER A 333 -20.30 -19.21 4.99
CA SER A 333 -21.42 -18.80 4.15
C SER A 333 -20.92 -18.46 2.75
N SER A 334 -21.77 -18.70 1.74
CA SER A 334 -21.60 -18.20 0.37
C SER A 334 -22.63 -17.11 0.01
N ASN A 335 -23.23 -16.52 1.04
CA ASN A 335 -24.30 -15.53 0.99
C ASN A 335 -23.78 -14.14 1.45
N SER A 336 -23.80 -13.13 0.57
CA SER A 336 -23.31 -11.78 0.89
C SER A 336 -24.14 -10.99 1.90
N ARG A 337 -25.40 -11.40 2.15
CA ARG A 337 -26.27 -10.73 3.13
C ARG A 337 -25.93 -11.14 4.56
N LEU A 338 -25.17 -12.22 4.74
CA LEU A 338 -24.86 -12.78 6.06
C LEU A 338 -23.53 -12.29 6.58
N TRP A 339 -23.51 -11.91 7.85
CA TRP A 339 -22.28 -11.63 8.58
C TRP A 339 -21.97 -12.76 9.57
N SER A 340 -21.06 -13.66 9.19
CA SER A 340 -20.68 -14.85 9.98
C SER A 340 -20.23 -14.51 11.41
N GLY A 341 -19.56 -13.36 11.62
CA GLY A 341 -19.15 -12.89 12.94
C GLY A 341 -20.32 -12.60 13.88
N ALA A 342 -21.38 -11.95 13.37
CA ALA A 342 -22.58 -11.68 14.17
C ALA A 342 -23.33 -12.95 14.53
N ILE A 343 -23.44 -13.91 13.59
CA ILE A 343 -24.06 -15.21 13.84
C ILE A 343 -23.29 -15.97 14.93
N ALA A 344 -21.95 -15.99 14.83
CA ALA A 344 -21.12 -16.62 15.86
C ALA A 344 -21.29 -15.97 17.24
N ASP A 345 -21.44 -14.64 17.30
CA ASP A 345 -21.67 -13.92 18.56
C ASP A 345 -23.06 -14.18 19.16
N GLU A 346 -24.10 -14.25 18.34
CA GLU A 346 -25.45 -14.62 18.79
C GLU A 346 -25.46 -16.04 19.38
N ILE A 347 -24.81 -17.00 18.71
CA ILE A 347 -24.67 -18.37 19.21
C ILE A 347 -23.84 -18.39 20.50
N ALA A 348 -22.73 -17.66 20.56
CA ALA A 348 -21.90 -17.60 21.75
C ALA A 348 -22.68 -17.06 22.96
N LYS A 349 -23.54 -16.05 22.78
CA LYS A 349 -24.41 -15.51 23.86
C LYS A 349 -25.48 -16.48 24.35
N ILE A 350 -25.87 -17.46 23.54
CA ILE A 350 -26.81 -18.52 23.98
C ILE A 350 -26.08 -19.52 24.90
N ILE A 351 -24.82 -19.82 24.61
CA ILE A 351 -24.03 -20.87 25.28
C ILE A 351 -23.29 -20.33 26.51
N LEU A 352 -22.71 -19.15 26.39
CA LEU A 352 -21.89 -18.54 27.42
C LEU A 352 -22.78 -17.73 28.38
N PRO A 353 -22.51 -17.80 29.69
CA PRO A 353 -23.21 -16.95 30.64
C PRO A 353 -22.94 -15.47 30.31
N GLU A 354 -23.92 -14.61 30.55
CA GLU A 354 -23.74 -13.19 30.35
C GLU A 354 -22.65 -12.68 31.31
N LYS A 355 -21.54 -12.18 30.75
CA LYS A 355 -20.56 -11.42 31.50
C LYS A 355 -20.89 -9.95 31.31
N GLU A 356 -21.25 -9.27 32.40
CA GLU A 356 -21.25 -7.82 32.39
C GLU A 356 -19.85 -7.34 31.98
N THR A 357 -19.77 -6.67 30.83
CA THR A 357 -18.52 -6.02 30.45
C THR A 357 -18.35 -4.84 31.39
N LYS A 358 -17.51 -5.01 32.42
CA LYS A 358 -17.17 -3.91 33.31
C LYS A 358 -16.51 -2.83 32.48
N ILE A 359 -17.22 -1.73 32.27
CA ILE A 359 -16.73 -0.61 31.49
C ILE A 359 -15.56 -0.01 32.27
N ALA A 360 -14.35 -0.26 31.79
CA ALA A 360 -13.16 0.41 32.25
C ALA A 360 -12.91 1.56 31.27
N TYR A 361 -13.07 2.79 31.73
CA TYR A 361 -12.50 3.91 30.98
C TYR A 361 -11.12 4.21 31.54
N ASP A 362 -10.17 4.50 30.65
CA ASP A 362 -8.83 4.93 31.03
C ASP A 362 -8.92 6.11 32.01
N GLN A 363 -8.02 6.15 33.00
CA GLN A 363 -7.87 7.28 33.92
C GLN A 363 -7.65 8.61 33.18
N GLN A 364 -7.16 8.57 31.94
CA GLN A 364 -7.04 9.74 31.06
C GLN A 364 -8.37 10.40 30.70
N LEU A 365 -9.51 9.71 30.86
CA LEU A 365 -10.83 10.32 30.63
C LEU A 365 -11.06 11.53 31.56
N ASP A 366 -10.44 11.52 32.75
CA ASP A 366 -10.51 12.66 33.66
C ASP A 366 -9.69 13.86 33.23
N LYS A 367 -8.65 13.64 32.42
CA LYS A 367 -7.80 14.69 31.83
C LYS A 367 -8.44 15.33 30.60
N ALA A 368 -9.41 14.67 29.98
CA ALA A 368 -10.14 15.24 28.85
C ALA A 368 -10.87 16.52 29.26
N ILE A 369 -10.88 17.50 28.35
CA ILE A 369 -11.60 18.75 28.55
C ILE A 369 -13.09 18.45 28.67
N ALA A 370 -13.68 18.87 29.78
CA ALA A 370 -15.08 18.60 30.12
C ALA A 370 -16.04 19.10 29.02
N LYS A 371 -15.83 20.35 28.57
CA LYS A 371 -16.64 21.02 27.55
C LYS A 371 -15.74 21.82 26.59
N PRO A 372 -15.07 21.17 25.61
CA PRO A 372 -14.18 21.87 24.70
C PRO A 372 -15.00 22.76 23.75
N LEU A 373 -14.46 23.92 23.36
CA LEU A 373 -15.12 24.78 22.39
C LEU A 373 -15.17 24.09 21.02
N LYS A 374 -16.27 24.25 20.28
CA LYS A 374 -16.41 23.66 18.93
C LYS A 374 -15.26 24.05 17.99
N SER A 375 -14.80 25.30 18.07
CA SER A 375 -13.66 25.79 17.28
C SER A 375 -12.34 25.10 17.63
N GLN A 376 -12.20 24.54 18.83
CA GLN A 376 -11.01 23.81 19.26
C GLN A 376 -11.03 22.34 18.84
N ILE A 377 -12.22 21.75 18.62
CA ILE A 377 -12.37 20.33 18.29
C ILE A 377 -12.63 20.08 16.81
N VAL A 378 -13.26 21.01 16.11
CA VAL A 378 -13.40 20.92 14.65
C VAL A 378 -12.01 20.97 14.02
N GLY A 379 -11.79 20.08 13.06
CA GLY A 379 -10.51 19.92 12.39
C GLY A 379 -10.21 18.48 12.02
N GLN A 380 -8.96 18.26 11.68
CA GLN A 380 -8.46 16.99 11.16
C GLN A 380 -7.51 16.37 12.16
N TYR A 381 -7.53 15.05 12.25
CA TYR A 381 -6.74 14.29 13.22
C TYR A 381 -6.16 13.04 12.57
N LEU A 382 -4.90 12.74 12.85
CA LEU A 382 -4.26 11.48 12.46
C LEU A 382 -4.35 10.49 13.62
N SER A 383 -4.84 9.29 13.35
CA SER A 383 -4.76 8.16 14.29
C SER A 383 -3.30 7.75 14.54
N PRO A 384 -3.02 6.92 15.57
CA PRO A 384 -1.70 6.29 15.75
C PRO A 384 -1.22 5.49 14.52
N ASN A 385 -2.16 5.12 13.65
CA ASN A 385 -1.92 4.36 12.43
C ASN A 385 -1.97 5.23 11.16
N ASP A 386 -1.89 6.56 11.27
CA ASP A 386 -1.94 7.54 10.16
C ASP A 386 -3.26 7.62 9.38
N TYR A 387 -4.33 6.98 9.85
CA TYR A 387 -5.67 7.23 9.33
C TYR A 387 -6.14 8.66 9.62
N LEU A 388 -6.63 9.35 8.60
CA LEU A 388 -7.24 10.67 8.71
C LEU A 388 -8.68 10.58 9.19
N ILE A 389 -8.95 11.26 10.29
CA ILE A 389 -10.28 11.51 10.85
C ILE A 389 -10.58 13.00 10.77
N ARG A 390 -11.84 13.34 10.51
CA ARG A 390 -12.34 14.72 10.56
C ARG A 390 -13.46 14.85 11.58
N ILE A 391 -13.35 15.87 12.40
CA ILE A 391 -14.45 16.34 13.24
C ILE A 391 -15.09 17.52 12.52
N GLU A 392 -16.31 17.31 12.04
CA GLU A 392 -17.08 18.27 11.25
C GLU A 392 -18.22 18.85 12.08
N ASN A 393 -18.66 20.06 11.75
CA ASN A 393 -19.79 20.73 12.39
C ASN A 393 -20.83 21.07 11.32
N SER A 394 -22.06 20.55 11.46
CA SER A 394 -23.21 20.87 10.62
C SER A 394 -24.43 21.08 11.50
N ASP A 395 -25.16 22.19 11.30
CA ASP A 395 -26.40 22.54 12.03
C ASP A 395 -26.26 22.38 13.55
N ASP A 396 -25.15 22.88 14.09
CA ASP A 396 -24.78 22.78 15.50
C ASP A 396 -24.54 21.37 16.08
N ASN A 397 -24.45 20.34 15.24
CA ASN A 397 -24.06 18.99 15.62
C ASN A 397 -22.64 18.66 15.17
N LEU A 398 -21.95 17.83 15.95
CA LEU A 398 -20.63 17.33 15.57
C LEU A 398 -20.72 15.95 14.96
N PHE A 399 -19.84 15.73 14.00
CA PHE A 399 -19.77 14.48 13.28
C PHE A 399 -18.34 13.98 13.24
N TRP A 400 -18.21 12.67 13.39
CA TRP A 400 -16.98 11.94 13.14
C TRP A 400 -16.99 11.43 11.70
N ARG A 401 -16.03 11.82 10.89
CA ARG A 401 -15.88 11.32 9.52
C ARG A 401 -14.54 10.60 9.36
N ASN A 402 -14.60 9.38 8.83
CA ASN A 402 -13.45 8.59 8.41
C ASN A 402 -13.23 8.80 6.89
N GLY A 403 -12.15 9.45 6.46
CA GLY A 403 -11.95 9.72 5.02
C GLY A 403 -13.16 10.41 4.40
N ASN A 404 -13.72 9.86 3.32
CA ASN A 404 -14.95 10.32 2.64
C ASN A 404 -16.22 9.51 2.97
N ASN A 405 -16.19 8.69 4.04
CA ASN A 405 -17.37 7.92 4.46
C ASN A 405 -18.48 8.80 5.04
N ASN A 406 -19.67 8.20 5.19
CA ASN A 406 -20.79 8.85 5.86
C ASN A 406 -20.40 9.30 7.28
N PRO A 407 -20.68 10.56 7.64
CA PRO A 407 -20.37 11.08 8.96
C PRO A 407 -21.21 10.37 10.05
N ILE A 408 -20.58 10.01 11.16
CA ILE A 408 -21.25 9.42 12.32
C ILE A 408 -21.53 10.53 13.33
N ALA A 409 -22.80 10.67 13.73
CA ALA A 409 -23.20 11.70 14.69
C ALA A 409 -22.55 11.50 16.06
N LEU A 410 -22.05 12.59 16.64
CA LEU A 410 -21.53 12.63 17.99
C LEU A 410 -22.51 13.34 18.93
N SER A 411 -22.81 12.70 20.06
CA SER A 411 -23.61 13.27 21.13
C SER A 411 -22.75 13.65 22.33
N LYS A 412 -23.19 14.61 23.14
CA LYS A 412 -22.48 15.01 24.36
C LYS A 412 -22.55 13.88 25.39
N ASN A 413 -21.40 13.53 25.97
CA ASN A 413 -21.30 12.52 27.02
C ASN A 413 -21.38 13.20 28.41
N GLY A 414 -22.59 13.62 28.81
CA GLY A 414 -22.80 14.28 30.10
C GLY A 414 -21.90 15.51 30.29
N VAL A 415 -21.04 15.48 31.31
CA VAL A 415 -20.15 16.61 31.67
C VAL A 415 -18.79 16.54 30.96
N LYS A 416 -18.38 15.40 30.36
CA LYS A 416 -17.04 15.23 29.77
C LYS A 416 -17.07 14.67 28.34
N GLY A 417 -16.74 15.52 27.36
CA GLY A 417 -16.47 15.11 25.98
C GLY A 417 -17.71 14.65 25.20
N TYR A 418 -17.48 13.74 24.24
CA TYR A 418 -18.48 13.25 23.28
C TYR A 418 -18.54 11.72 23.29
N GLN A 419 -19.56 11.17 22.64
CA GLN A 419 -19.71 9.74 22.37
C GLN A 419 -20.34 9.55 20.99
N PHE A 420 -20.15 8.37 20.40
CA PHE A 420 -20.88 8.01 19.19
C PHE A 420 -22.36 7.79 19.52
N SER A 421 -23.26 8.39 18.75
CA SER A 421 -24.70 8.26 18.99
C SER A 421 -25.19 6.81 18.87
N GLU A 422 -24.63 6.05 17.93
CA GLU A 422 -24.97 4.63 17.70
C GLU A 422 -24.21 3.66 18.62
N ASN A 423 -23.11 4.11 19.23
CA ASN A 423 -22.35 3.30 20.18
C ASN A 423 -21.89 4.15 21.38
N PRO A 424 -22.80 4.42 22.34
CA PRO A 424 -22.52 5.31 23.46
C PRO A 424 -21.47 4.76 24.44
N LYS A 425 -21.03 3.50 24.26
CA LYS A 425 -19.94 2.88 25.04
C LYS A 425 -18.56 3.39 24.62
N LEU A 426 -18.40 3.90 23.39
CA LEU A 426 -17.18 4.55 22.95
C LEU A 426 -17.22 6.03 23.34
N LYS A 427 -16.23 6.48 24.12
CA LYS A 427 -16.14 7.88 24.56
C LYS A 427 -15.03 8.61 23.81
N ILE A 428 -15.20 9.90 23.62
CA ILE A 428 -14.26 10.78 22.94
C ILE A 428 -13.95 11.93 23.88
N GLY A 429 -12.67 12.08 24.21
CA GLY A 429 -12.13 13.22 24.92
C GLY A 429 -11.28 14.09 24.00
N PHE A 430 -11.14 15.35 24.38
CA PHE A 430 -10.23 16.26 23.71
C PHE A 430 -9.28 16.84 24.74
N PHE A 431 -7.98 16.88 24.44
CA PHE A 431 -6.99 17.43 25.33
C PHE A 431 -5.90 18.12 24.51
N LYS A 432 -5.78 19.46 24.66
CA LYS A 432 -4.89 20.28 23.82
C LYS A 432 -5.16 20.01 22.32
N ASP A 433 -4.15 19.52 21.60
CA ASP A 433 -4.20 19.16 20.18
C ASP A 433 -4.42 17.65 19.97
N GLU A 434 -4.99 16.95 20.95
CA GLU A 434 -5.28 15.52 20.88
C GLU A 434 -6.78 15.25 20.97
N LEU A 435 -7.24 14.32 20.13
CA LEU A 435 -8.50 13.63 20.30
C LEU A 435 -8.18 12.25 20.89
N ILE A 436 -8.84 11.85 21.96
CA ILE A 436 -8.63 10.56 22.62
C ILE A 436 -9.91 9.75 22.50
N LEU A 437 -9.83 8.60 21.84
CA LEU A 437 -10.90 7.62 21.77
C LEU A 437 -10.72 6.59 22.89
N PHE A 438 -11.74 6.44 23.73
CA PHE A 438 -11.76 5.54 24.87
C PHE A 438 -12.65 4.32 24.56
N TYR A 439 -12.06 3.13 24.67
CA TYR A 439 -12.77 1.87 24.51
C TYR A 439 -13.29 1.37 25.86
N PRO A 440 -14.41 0.62 25.89
CA PRO A 440 -14.94 0.01 27.12
C PRO A 440 -13.97 -0.92 27.85
N SER A 441 -12.95 -1.40 27.15
CA SER A 441 -11.87 -2.25 27.68
C SER A 441 -10.83 -1.49 28.50
N GLY A 442 -10.85 -0.16 28.50
CA GLY A 442 -9.83 0.69 29.13
C GLY A 442 -8.70 1.08 28.21
N LYS A 443 -8.61 0.50 27.00
CA LYS A 443 -7.66 0.95 25.98
C LYS A 443 -8.03 2.36 25.48
N THR A 444 -7.04 3.14 25.08
CA THR A 444 -7.23 4.42 24.40
C THR A 444 -6.48 4.48 23.08
N SER A 445 -7.06 5.15 22.10
CA SER A 445 -6.38 5.57 20.87
C SER A 445 -6.25 7.09 20.86
N ILE A 446 -5.02 7.59 20.76
CA ILE A 446 -4.72 9.03 20.75
C ILE A 446 -4.52 9.47 19.32
N TYR A 447 -5.33 10.42 18.88
CA TYR A 447 -5.28 11.03 17.57
C TYR A 447 -4.69 12.43 17.69
N THR A 448 -3.73 12.75 16.82
CA THR A 448 -3.04 14.05 16.83
C THR A 448 -3.71 15.01 15.87
N LYS A 449 -4.08 16.20 16.33
CA LYS A 449 -4.68 17.24 15.49
C LYS A 449 -3.66 17.76 14.48
N ILE A 450 -4.09 17.85 13.23
CA ILE A 450 -3.29 18.42 12.14
C ILE A 450 -3.45 19.94 12.18
N PRO A 451 -2.35 20.73 12.30
CA PRO A 451 -2.43 22.17 12.25
C PRO A 451 -2.95 22.66 10.90
N GLN A 452 -4.01 23.47 10.89
CA GLN A 452 -4.48 24.10 9.66
C GLN A 452 -3.49 25.17 9.20
N GLN A 453 -2.69 24.86 8.18
CA GLN A 453 -1.89 25.86 7.47
C GLN A 453 -2.70 26.41 6.30
N LYS A 454 -2.87 27.74 6.26
CA LYS A 454 -3.55 28.40 5.14
C LYS A 454 -2.80 28.14 3.84
N VAL A 455 -3.54 27.71 2.83
CA VAL A 455 -3.04 27.47 1.48
C VAL A 455 -2.98 28.80 0.73
N THR A 456 -1.89 29.06 0.02
CA THR A 456 -1.75 30.23 -0.86
C THR A 456 -2.07 29.88 -2.31
N LEU A 457 -2.33 30.88 -3.17
CA LEU A 457 -2.51 30.63 -4.61
C LEU A 457 -1.29 29.94 -5.24
N ALA A 458 -0.08 30.36 -4.86
CA ALA A 458 1.16 29.75 -5.33
C ALA A 458 1.30 28.27 -4.91
N ASP A 459 0.70 27.88 -3.77
CA ASP A 459 0.64 26.46 -3.38
C ASP A 459 -0.31 25.68 -4.29
N LEU A 460 -1.49 26.23 -4.60
CA LEU A 460 -2.47 25.60 -5.51
C LEU A 460 -1.87 25.40 -6.91
N GLU A 461 -1.28 26.46 -7.48
CA GLU A 461 -0.56 26.39 -8.76
C GLU A 461 0.62 25.40 -8.68
N GLY A 462 1.29 25.35 -7.52
CA GLY A 462 2.35 24.41 -7.24
C GLY A 462 1.90 22.95 -7.25
N PHE A 463 0.64 22.64 -6.97
CA PHE A 463 0.12 21.27 -7.02
C PHE A 463 -0.18 20.80 -8.45
N GLU A 464 -0.43 21.70 -9.39
CA GLU A 464 -0.78 21.35 -10.77
C GLU A 464 0.37 20.66 -11.52
N GLY A 465 0.05 19.61 -12.27
CA GLY A 465 1.02 18.88 -13.10
C GLY A 465 0.74 17.39 -13.13
N ASP A 466 1.59 16.67 -13.85
CA ASP A 466 1.51 15.22 -13.95
C ASP A 466 2.38 14.58 -12.86
N TYR A 467 1.96 13.45 -12.32
CA TYR A 467 2.63 12.74 -11.24
C TYR A 467 2.73 11.25 -11.58
N TYR A 468 3.94 10.70 -11.50
CA TYR A 468 4.24 9.33 -11.89
C TYR A 468 4.84 8.51 -10.75
N SER A 469 4.30 7.32 -10.52
CA SER A 469 4.89 6.31 -9.63
C SER A 469 5.53 5.18 -10.46
N ARG A 470 6.84 5.02 -10.33
CA ARG A 470 7.59 3.92 -10.97
C ARG A 470 7.27 2.56 -10.33
N GLU A 471 6.98 2.54 -9.03
CA GLU A 471 6.66 1.32 -8.28
C GLU A 471 5.34 0.70 -8.76
N LEU A 472 4.41 1.54 -9.24
CA LEU A 472 3.07 1.13 -9.68
C LEU A 472 2.87 1.23 -11.20
N ASP A 473 3.72 1.96 -11.91
CA ASP A 473 3.52 2.38 -13.30
C ASP A 473 2.20 3.15 -13.50
N VAL A 474 1.94 4.09 -12.59
CA VAL A 474 0.70 4.89 -12.55
C VAL A 474 1.02 6.36 -12.75
N LEU A 475 0.25 7.01 -13.63
CA LEU A 475 0.30 8.45 -13.89
C LEU A 475 -1.07 9.08 -13.59
N PHE A 476 -1.08 10.13 -12.78
CA PHE A 476 -2.24 11.03 -12.66
C PHE A 476 -1.86 12.48 -12.93
N SER A 477 -2.85 13.30 -13.26
CA SER A 477 -2.68 14.74 -13.49
C SER A 477 -3.53 15.53 -12.50
N ILE A 478 -2.95 16.57 -11.89
CA ILE A 478 -3.70 17.56 -11.10
C ILE A 478 -3.83 18.82 -11.94
N LYS A 479 -5.04 19.35 -12.07
CA LYS A 479 -5.34 20.59 -12.81
C LYS A 479 -6.38 21.42 -12.09
N HIS A 480 -6.37 22.72 -12.33
CA HIS A 480 -7.39 23.62 -11.83
C HIS A 480 -8.55 23.75 -12.83
N LYS A 481 -9.79 23.58 -12.36
CA LYS A 481 -11.02 23.66 -13.15
C LYS A 481 -12.12 24.24 -12.28
N ASN A 482 -12.78 25.31 -12.73
CA ASN A 482 -13.88 25.96 -12.00
C ASN A 482 -13.53 26.34 -10.54
N ASN A 483 -12.33 26.91 -10.32
CA ASN A 483 -11.80 27.25 -8.98
C ASN A 483 -11.65 26.07 -8.01
N LYS A 484 -11.56 24.84 -8.53
CA LYS A 484 -11.32 23.62 -7.77
C LYS A 484 -10.14 22.86 -8.35
N LEU A 485 -9.33 22.24 -7.50
CA LEU A 485 -8.32 21.30 -7.95
C LEU A 485 -9.00 19.99 -8.29
N MET A 486 -8.71 19.49 -9.48
CA MET A 486 -9.22 18.24 -10.00
C MET A 486 -8.06 17.31 -10.29
N ILE A 487 -8.24 16.03 -10.00
CA ILE A 487 -7.31 14.97 -10.33
C ILE A 487 -7.94 14.05 -11.38
N THR A 488 -7.17 13.80 -12.43
CA THR A 488 -7.50 12.86 -13.50
C THR A 488 -6.56 11.67 -13.40
N LEU A 489 -7.12 10.47 -13.39
CA LEU A 489 -6.38 9.21 -13.44
C LEU A 489 -6.92 8.36 -14.58
N LYS A 490 -6.03 7.71 -15.34
CA LYS A 490 -6.44 6.79 -16.41
C LYS A 490 -7.30 5.67 -15.83
N GLY A 491 -8.51 5.49 -16.36
CA GLY A 491 -9.47 4.47 -15.93
C GLY A 491 -10.60 4.99 -15.05
N TRP A 492 -10.56 6.27 -14.65
CA TRP A 492 -11.73 6.94 -14.08
C TRP A 492 -12.64 7.48 -15.17
N ASP A 493 -13.95 7.42 -14.92
CA ASP A 493 -14.97 7.92 -15.84
C ASP A 493 -14.96 9.46 -15.93
N GLU A 494 -14.59 10.13 -14.84
CA GLU A 494 -14.53 11.59 -14.74
C GLU A 494 -13.43 12.09 -13.78
N ASP A 495 -13.05 13.36 -13.94
CA ASP A 495 -12.14 14.07 -13.05
C ASP A 495 -12.73 14.12 -11.63
N GLN A 496 -11.92 13.87 -10.61
CA GLN A 496 -12.35 13.90 -9.21
C GLN A 496 -11.86 15.16 -8.52
N GLU A 497 -12.71 15.74 -7.68
CA GLU A 497 -12.33 16.92 -6.89
C GLU A 497 -11.31 16.52 -5.82
N ILE A 498 -10.27 17.34 -5.70
CA ILE A 498 -9.27 17.26 -4.64
C ILE A 498 -9.70 18.20 -3.53
N GLU A 499 -9.92 17.65 -2.34
CA GLU A 499 -10.04 18.44 -1.14
C GLU A 499 -8.65 18.86 -0.65
N VAL A 500 -8.42 20.17 -0.58
CA VAL A 500 -7.17 20.74 -0.09
C VAL A 500 -7.25 20.85 1.43
N LEU A 501 -6.64 19.90 2.13
CA LEU A 501 -6.67 19.86 3.58
C LEU A 501 -5.80 20.95 4.19
N ASN A 502 -4.57 21.09 3.68
CA ASN A 502 -3.61 22.13 4.03
C ASN A 502 -2.52 22.23 2.94
N LYS A 503 -1.51 23.10 3.15
CA LYS A 503 -0.40 23.30 2.20
C LYS A 503 0.40 22.02 1.85
N ASN A 504 0.34 20.99 2.69
CA ASN A 504 1.14 19.76 2.57
C ASN A 504 0.31 18.50 2.39
N GLU A 505 -1.01 18.56 2.48
CA GLU A 505 -1.87 17.38 2.40
C GLU A 505 -3.10 17.67 1.57
N LEU A 506 -3.35 16.77 0.62
CA LEU A 506 -4.52 16.77 -0.24
C LEU A 506 -5.27 15.46 -0.01
N LEU A 507 -6.58 15.47 -0.25
CA LEU A 507 -7.43 14.29 -0.14
C LEU A 507 -8.25 14.12 -1.41
N VAL A 508 -8.25 12.89 -1.93
CA VAL A 508 -9.18 12.45 -2.97
C VAL A 508 -9.72 11.08 -2.57
N PHE A 509 -11.05 10.94 -2.47
CA PHE A 509 -11.67 9.77 -1.86
C PHE A 509 -11.10 9.47 -0.45
N ASP A 510 -10.43 8.34 -0.29
CA ASP A 510 -9.70 7.90 0.91
C ASP A 510 -8.16 7.97 0.71
N TYR A 511 -7.69 8.54 -0.40
CA TYR A 511 -6.27 8.70 -0.71
C TYR A 511 -5.76 10.04 -0.18
N ILE A 512 -4.82 9.95 0.77
CA ILE A 512 -4.10 11.11 1.30
C ILE A 512 -2.84 11.30 0.46
N LEU A 513 -2.71 12.46 -0.18
CA LEU A 513 -1.53 12.84 -0.94
C LEU A 513 -0.68 13.81 -0.09
N LYS A 514 0.38 13.28 0.54
CA LYS A 514 1.32 14.06 1.34
C LYS A 514 2.35 14.74 0.41
N VAL A 515 2.20 16.03 0.20
CA VAL A 515 3.02 16.84 -0.71
C VAL A 515 4.48 16.83 -0.29
N GLN A 516 5.36 16.52 -1.24
CA GLN A 516 6.81 16.58 -1.08
C GLN A 516 7.33 17.88 -1.70
N ARG A 517 8.17 18.61 -0.97
CA ARG A 517 8.78 19.86 -1.43
C ARG A 517 10.30 19.81 -1.33
N ASP A 518 10.95 20.54 -2.22
CA ASP A 518 12.40 20.75 -2.12
C ASP A 518 12.74 21.92 -1.18
N GLN A 519 14.04 22.18 -1.03
CA GLN A 519 14.58 23.29 -0.22
C GLN A 519 14.11 24.68 -0.66
N PHE A 520 13.58 24.82 -1.89
CA PHE A 520 13.01 26.08 -2.41
C PHE A 520 11.49 26.14 -2.24
N ASN A 521 10.92 25.23 -1.45
CA ASN A 521 9.48 25.10 -1.20
C ASN A 521 8.65 24.77 -2.47
N ARG A 522 9.28 24.28 -3.54
CA ARG A 522 8.57 23.84 -4.76
C ARG A 522 8.08 22.40 -4.60
N VAL A 523 6.89 22.12 -5.11
CA VAL A 523 6.33 20.76 -5.11
C VAL A 523 7.14 19.88 -6.07
N THR A 524 7.63 18.75 -5.55
CA THR A 524 8.43 17.78 -6.31
C THR A 524 7.73 16.44 -6.50
N GLY A 525 6.66 16.20 -5.75
CA GLY A 525 5.89 14.97 -5.78
C GLY A 525 4.88 14.92 -4.65
N VAL A 526 4.25 13.76 -4.49
CA VAL A 526 3.38 13.42 -3.36
C VAL A 526 3.65 11.99 -2.91
N ASN A 527 3.50 11.73 -1.62
CA ASN A 527 3.44 10.38 -1.08
C ASN A 527 1.96 10.02 -0.89
N LEU A 528 1.46 9.09 -1.69
CA LEU A 528 0.10 8.60 -1.60
C LEU A 528 0.00 7.59 -0.46
N THR A 529 -0.99 7.80 0.40
CA THR A 529 -1.31 6.93 1.54
C THR A 529 -2.80 6.59 1.51
N THR A 530 -3.10 5.30 1.66
CA THR A 530 -4.45 4.74 1.84
C THR A 530 -4.36 3.56 2.80
N ASN A 531 -5.52 3.05 3.23
CA ASN A 531 -5.75 1.97 4.17
C ASN A 531 -4.50 1.13 4.53
N ARG A 532 -4.07 0.20 3.66
CA ARG A 532 -2.92 -0.70 3.92
C ARG A 532 -1.73 -0.44 3.00
N VAL A 533 -1.69 0.74 2.39
CA VAL A 533 -0.60 1.22 1.51
C VAL A 533 -0.19 2.60 1.97
N LEU A 534 0.93 2.69 2.68
CA LEU A 534 1.46 3.96 3.14
C LEU A 534 2.65 4.39 2.28
N ASN A 535 2.75 5.70 2.07
CA ASN A 535 3.91 6.38 1.50
C ASN A 535 4.34 5.87 0.11
N ASN A 536 3.40 5.55 -0.80
CA ASN A 536 3.75 5.24 -2.19
C ASN A 536 4.16 6.52 -2.92
N VAL A 537 5.33 6.52 -3.55
CA VAL A 537 5.95 7.77 -4.05
C VAL A 537 5.51 8.06 -5.47
N PHE A 538 4.88 9.22 -5.66
CA PHE A 538 4.56 9.79 -6.96
C PHE A 538 5.42 11.04 -7.18
N ARG A 539 6.27 11.02 -8.20
CA ARG A 539 7.12 12.17 -8.54
C ARG A 539 6.38 13.06 -9.52
N LYS A 540 6.30 14.35 -9.21
CA LYS A 540 5.78 15.35 -10.14
C LYS A 540 6.68 15.35 -11.38
N MET A 541 6.12 15.30 -12.57
CA MET A 541 6.84 15.39 -13.83
C MET A 541 6.97 16.85 -14.25
N THR A 542 8.04 17.17 -14.97
CA THR A 542 8.15 18.44 -15.69
C THR A 542 8.16 18.20 -17.19
N ASN A 543 7.63 19.17 -17.92
CA ASN A 543 7.69 19.21 -19.39
C ASN A 543 8.95 19.91 -19.90
N LEU A 544 9.86 20.34 -19.01
CA LEU A 544 11.13 20.96 -19.38
C LEU A 544 12.04 19.93 -20.06
N LYS A 545 12.04 19.95 -21.38
CA LYS A 545 13.00 19.21 -22.21
C LYS A 545 14.24 20.07 -22.43
N PHE A 546 15.27 19.83 -21.64
CA PHE A 546 16.58 20.40 -21.93
C PHE A 546 17.35 19.47 -22.86
N GLN A 547 17.82 20.03 -23.98
CA GLN A 547 18.82 19.41 -24.82
C GLN A 547 19.82 20.51 -25.21
N PRO A 548 21.12 20.29 -25.05
CA PRO A 548 21.79 19.02 -24.66
C PRO A 548 21.82 18.78 -23.12
N LYS A 549 21.90 17.50 -22.69
CA LYS A 549 21.91 17.09 -21.26
C LYS A 549 22.83 15.90 -20.94
N ILE A 550 23.16 15.74 -19.65
CA ILE A 550 23.83 14.58 -19.05
C ILE A 550 22.93 13.99 -17.96
N GLU A 551 22.61 12.70 -18.06
CA GLU A 551 21.91 11.99 -16.99
C GLU A 551 22.83 11.70 -15.81
N THR A 552 22.29 11.75 -14.60
CA THR A 552 22.97 11.46 -13.33
C THR A 552 22.06 10.58 -12.46
N GLU A 553 22.61 9.90 -11.45
CA GLU A 553 21.83 9.01 -10.58
C GLU A 553 20.63 9.70 -9.89
N ASP A 554 20.76 10.99 -9.59
CA ASP A 554 19.80 11.82 -8.87
C ASP A 554 19.20 12.95 -9.73
N GLY A 555 19.24 12.83 -11.06
CA GLY A 555 18.59 13.77 -11.99
C GLY A 555 19.44 14.05 -13.23
N SER A 556 19.66 15.31 -13.59
CA SER A 556 20.43 15.64 -14.79
C SER A 556 21.23 16.93 -14.68
N ILE A 557 22.26 17.06 -15.51
CA ILE A 557 22.96 18.32 -15.77
C ILE A 557 22.56 18.76 -17.17
N ASN A 558 22.00 19.95 -17.28
CA ASN A 558 21.44 20.46 -18.52
C ASN A 558 22.12 21.75 -18.91
N VAL A 559 22.23 22.02 -20.20
CA VAL A 559 22.59 23.36 -20.68
C VAL A 559 21.56 23.85 -21.69
N THR A 560 21.22 25.12 -21.60
CA THR A 560 20.31 25.79 -22.53
C THR A 560 20.78 27.22 -22.81
N THR A 561 20.12 27.89 -23.74
CA THR A 561 20.33 29.32 -24.02
C THR A 561 19.11 30.09 -23.55
N ILE A 562 19.32 31.14 -22.76
CA ILE A 562 18.29 32.04 -22.23
C ILE A 562 18.51 33.47 -22.75
N GLY A 563 17.47 34.30 -22.77
CA GLY A 563 17.53 35.67 -23.33
C GLY A 563 17.31 35.71 -24.85
N GLY A 564 17.78 36.76 -25.52
CA GLY A 564 17.72 36.90 -26.99
C GLY A 564 16.51 37.66 -27.55
N SER A 565 15.89 38.53 -26.74
CA SER A 565 14.96 39.54 -27.27
C SER A 565 15.74 40.71 -27.90
N LYS A 566 15.09 41.60 -28.68
CA LYS A 566 15.76 42.73 -29.37
C LYS A 566 16.63 43.62 -28.46
N GLU A 567 16.46 43.55 -27.14
CA GLU A 567 17.13 44.40 -26.15
C GLU A 567 17.95 43.63 -25.08
N ASP A 568 17.95 42.29 -25.09
CA ASP A 568 18.60 41.48 -24.02
C ASP A 568 19.61 40.45 -24.58
N PRO A 569 20.90 40.50 -24.19
CA PRO A 569 21.89 39.53 -24.65
C PRO A 569 21.49 38.10 -24.31
N SER A 570 21.84 37.15 -25.19
CA SER A 570 21.61 35.74 -24.88
C SER A 570 22.74 35.18 -24.03
N GLN A 571 22.40 34.34 -23.07
CA GLN A 571 23.34 33.70 -22.16
C GLN A 571 23.16 32.18 -22.18
N ILE A 572 24.24 31.48 -21.87
CA ILE A 572 24.26 30.05 -21.65
C ILE A 572 23.89 29.78 -20.19
N LEU A 573 22.85 28.99 -19.96
CA LEU A 573 22.43 28.54 -18.63
C LEU A 573 22.79 27.06 -18.44
N LEU A 574 23.67 26.77 -17.49
CA LEU A 574 23.95 25.42 -17.00
C LEU A 574 23.15 25.18 -15.73
N THR A 575 22.40 24.08 -15.68
CA THR A 575 21.59 23.71 -14.52
C THR A 575 21.89 22.29 -14.06
N LYS A 576 21.84 22.07 -12.74
CA LYS A 576 21.63 20.74 -12.16
C LYS A 576 20.17 20.64 -11.80
N ASN A 577 19.55 19.51 -12.12
CA ASN A 577 18.13 19.29 -11.89
C ASN A 577 17.92 17.97 -11.16
N TYR A 578 16.86 17.92 -10.36
CA TYR A 578 16.30 16.68 -9.80
C TYR A 578 15.78 15.78 -10.94
N PRO A 579 15.41 14.51 -10.69
CA PRO A 579 14.86 13.62 -11.74
C PRO A 579 13.56 14.15 -12.35
N ASN A 580 12.84 15.00 -11.61
CA ASN A 580 11.66 15.70 -12.12
C ASN A 580 11.98 16.96 -12.92
N GLY A 581 13.25 17.22 -13.25
CA GLY A 581 13.72 18.38 -14.01
C GLY A 581 13.60 19.74 -13.31
N ASN A 582 13.22 19.79 -12.02
CA ASN A 582 13.32 21.03 -11.24
C ASN A 582 14.78 21.40 -10.98
N GLU A 583 15.13 22.68 -11.13
CA GLU A 583 16.49 23.19 -10.95
C GLU A 583 16.95 23.10 -9.48
N ILE A 584 18.02 22.36 -9.21
CA ILE A 584 18.73 22.33 -7.92
C ILE A 584 19.63 23.56 -7.80
N TRP A 585 20.40 23.84 -8.85
CA TRP A 585 21.25 25.03 -8.97
C TRP A 585 21.41 25.39 -10.44
N SER A 586 21.72 26.66 -10.71
CA SER A 586 22.05 27.18 -12.03
C SER A 586 23.33 28.04 -12.03
N GLN A 587 23.97 28.13 -13.19
CA GLN A 587 25.09 29.01 -13.49
C GLN A 587 24.89 29.60 -14.88
N GLN A 588 25.14 30.91 -15.02
CA GLN A 588 25.02 31.61 -16.30
C GLN A 588 26.43 31.93 -16.84
N PHE A 589 26.60 31.77 -18.16
CA PHE A 589 27.81 32.10 -18.89
C PHE A 589 27.46 32.90 -20.15
N GLY A 590 28.39 33.72 -20.60
CA GLY A 590 28.16 34.64 -21.71
C GLY A 590 28.67 36.03 -21.37
N GLY A 591 28.48 36.99 -22.26
CA GLY A 591 28.91 38.37 -22.09
C GLY A 591 27.81 39.36 -22.45
N LYS A 592 28.17 40.41 -23.18
CA LYS A 592 27.28 41.54 -23.50
C LYS A 592 26.48 41.35 -24.78
N SER A 593 26.65 40.22 -25.48
CA SER A 593 26.06 39.94 -26.79
C SER A 593 25.43 38.53 -26.81
N TYR A 594 25.31 37.92 -27.98
CA TYR A 594 24.73 36.60 -28.17
C TYR A 594 25.73 35.49 -27.83
N ASP A 595 25.42 34.69 -26.81
CA ASP A 595 26.08 33.43 -26.46
C ASP A 595 25.07 32.28 -26.47
N LYS A 596 25.45 31.14 -27.04
CA LYS A 596 24.61 29.94 -27.18
C LYS A 596 25.39 28.68 -26.87
N ALA A 597 24.76 27.73 -26.19
CA ALA A 597 25.30 26.37 -26.00
C ALA A 597 24.72 25.40 -27.04
N SER A 598 25.56 24.46 -27.49
CA SER A 598 25.22 23.45 -28.49
C SER A 598 25.41 22.02 -27.98
N SER A 599 26.41 21.76 -27.13
CA SER A 599 26.67 20.44 -26.54
C SER A 599 27.30 20.55 -25.16
N ILE A 600 27.13 19.49 -24.35
CA ILE A 600 27.74 19.35 -23.03
C ILE A 600 28.29 17.94 -22.83
N MET A 601 29.42 17.83 -22.14
CA MET A 601 30.08 16.56 -21.82
C MET A 601 30.54 16.50 -20.36
N ALA A 602 30.33 15.35 -19.71
CA ALA A 602 30.90 15.07 -18.41
C ALA A 602 32.40 14.75 -18.50
N VAL A 603 33.19 15.36 -17.61
CA VAL A 603 34.61 15.07 -17.42
C VAL A 603 34.87 14.75 -15.93
N LYS A 604 36.05 14.20 -15.62
CA LYS A 604 36.36 13.63 -14.28
C LYS A 604 36.03 14.60 -13.12
N ASP A 605 36.26 15.89 -13.33
CA ASP A 605 36.21 16.95 -12.34
C ASP A 605 35.12 18.02 -12.64
N GLY A 606 34.23 17.80 -13.61
CA GLY A 606 33.14 18.73 -13.91
C GLY A 606 32.57 18.55 -15.32
N TYR A 607 32.29 19.66 -15.99
CA TYR A 607 31.60 19.65 -17.29
C TYR A 607 32.31 20.52 -18.33
N LEU A 608 32.23 20.10 -19.60
CA LEU A 608 32.62 20.90 -20.76
C LEU A 608 31.37 21.28 -21.54
N ILE A 609 31.22 22.57 -21.84
CA ILE A 609 30.14 23.11 -22.65
C ILE A 609 30.76 23.67 -23.92
N VAL A 610 30.25 23.26 -25.08
CA VAL A 610 30.62 23.85 -26.37
C VAL A 610 29.43 24.56 -27.00
N GLY A 611 29.71 25.67 -27.66
CA GLY A 611 28.71 26.48 -28.33
C GLY A 611 29.34 27.60 -29.13
N SER A 612 28.65 28.73 -29.21
CA SER A 612 29.07 29.90 -29.99
C SER A 612 28.88 31.19 -29.21
N THR A 613 29.73 32.17 -29.47
CA THR A 613 29.73 33.47 -28.80
C THR A 613 29.99 34.60 -29.77
N SER A 614 29.26 35.70 -29.63
CA SER A 614 29.59 37.02 -30.21
C SER A 614 30.05 38.00 -29.12
N SER A 615 30.17 37.51 -27.89
CA SER A 615 30.60 38.28 -26.72
C SER A 615 32.12 38.21 -26.50
N TYR A 616 32.78 37.18 -27.03
CA TYR A 616 34.20 36.91 -26.86
C TYR A 616 34.81 36.46 -28.18
N GLY A 617 36.11 36.69 -28.36
CA GLY A 617 36.82 36.31 -29.58
C GLY A 617 37.02 37.47 -30.54
N VAL A 618 37.32 37.17 -31.80
CA VAL A 618 37.74 38.13 -32.84
C VAL A 618 36.74 38.23 -34.00
N GLY A 619 35.82 37.28 -34.12
CA GLY A 619 34.82 37.20 -35.18
C GLY A 619 33.46 37.74 -34.77
N ASN A 620 32.51 37.65 -35.71
CA ASN A 620 31.10 37.95 -35.45
C ASN A 620 30.48 36.86 -34.56
N TYR A 621 30.87 35.61 -34.79
CA TYR A 621 30.65 34.49 -33.89
C TYR A 621 31.92 33.65 -33.84
N ASP A 622 32.36 33.30 -32.65
CA ASP A 622 33.45 32.36 -32.41
C ASP A 622 32.92 31.11 -31.69
N ILE A 623 33.62 29.97 -31.86
CA ILE A 623 33.34 28.77 -31.08
C ILE A 623 33.72 29.03 -29.63
N LEU A 624 32.81 28.80 -28.70
CA LEU A 624 33.05 28.93 -27.26
C LEU A 624 33.16 27.55 -26.61
N LEU A 625 34.24 27.32 -25.86
CA LEU A 625 34.41 26.16 -24.98
C LEU A 625 34.53 26.63 -23.53
N ILE A 626 33.68 26.12 -22.64
CA ILE A 626 33.67 26.44 -21.21
C ILE A 626 33.94 25.18 -20.41
N LYS A 627 34.86 25.26 -19.45
CA LYS A 627 35.06 24.24 -18.41
C LYS A 627 34.50 24.70 -17.09
N THR A 628 33.79 23.82 -16.43
CA THR A 628 33.28 24.02 -15.07
C THR A 628 33.74 22.92 -14.12
N ASP A 629 33.59 23.15 -12.81
CA ASP A 629 33.67 22.09 -11.80
C ASP A 629 32.33 21.33 -11.66
N LYS A 630 32.26 20.35 -10.76
CA LYS A 630 31.03 19.57 -10.49
C LYS A 630 29.86 20.39 -9.93
N LYS A 631 30.10 21.61 -9.45
CA LYS A 631 29.08 22.55 -8.97
C LYS A 631 28.74 23.62 -10.02
N GLY A 632 29.25 23.46 -11.25
CA GLY A 632 29.03 24.38 -12.35
C GLY A 632 29.88 25.65 -12.32
N LYS A 633 30.79 25.84 -11.35
CA LYS A 633 31.62 27.06 -11.30
C LYS A 633 32.63 27.05 -12.46
N LYS A 634 32.67 28.14 -13.25
CA LYS A 634 33.62 28.31 -14.36
C LYS A 634 35.07 28.21 -13.86
N GLN A 635 35.82 27.29 -14.47
CA GLN A 635 37.26 27.13 -14.28
C GLN A 635 38.03 27.92 -15.33
N TRP A 636 37.64 27.77 -16.59
CA TRP A 636 38.20 28.52 -17.72
C TRP A 636 37.22 28.53 -18.90
N GLN A 637 37.49 29.43 -19.86
CA GLN A 637 36.83 29.45 -21.17
C GLN A 637 37.85 29.70 -22.27
N LYS A 638 37.56 29.23 -23.48
CA LYS A 638 38.40 29.36 -24.68
C LYS A 638 37.52 29.69 -25.88
N THR A 639 38.03 30.53 -26.77
CA THR A 639 37.37 30.89 -28.02
C THR A 639 38.21 30.42 -29.20
N TYR A 640 37.57 29.89 -30.23
CA TYR A 640 38.24 29.46 -31.46
C TYR A 640 37.48 30.01 -32.66
N GLY A 641 38.19 30.71 -33.53
CA GLY A 641 37.63 31.26 -34.74
C GLY A 641 38.51 32.36 -35.31
N LYS A 642 38.07 32.89 -36.45
CA LYS A 642 38.71 33.98 -37.18
C LYS A 642 37.75 35.17 -37.18
N PHE A 643 37.89 36.09 -38.13
CA PHE A 643 37.01 37.26 -38.21
C PHE A 643 35.57 36.94 -38.71
N GLY A 644 35.32 35.70 -39.15
CA GLY A 644 34.05 35.25 -39.73
C GLY A 644 33.02 34.83 -38.68
N ASN A 645 32.09 33.97 -39.11
CA ASN A 645 31.19 33.24 -38.23
C ASN A 645 31.67 31.79 -38.05
N ASP A 646 32.01 31.43 -36.82
CA ASP A 646 32.49 30.11 -36.43
C ASP A 646 31.55 29.51 -35.39
N TYR A 647 30.97 28.34 -35.69
CA TYR A 647 29.94 27.72 -34.87
C TYR A 647 30.37 26.37 -34.29
N GLY A 648 30.27 26.22 -32.97
CA GLY A 648 30.55 24.96 -32.28
C GLY A 648 29.29 24.13 -32.12
N TYR A 649 29.33 22.85 -32.51
CA TYR A 649 28.16 21.97 -32.45
C TYR A 649 28.31 20.83 -31.45
N SER A 650 29.43 20.12 -31.46
CA SER A 650 29.64 18.97 -30.55
C SER A 650 31.07 18.85 -30.07
N ILE A 651 31.26 18.09 -29.00
CA ILE A 651 32.56 17.81 -28.42
C ILE A 651 32.68 16.31 -28.13
N GLU A 652 33.85 15.74 -28.40
CA GLU A 652 34.18 14.33 -28.17
C GLU A 652 35.51 14.21 -27.42
N LYS A 653 35.62 13.22 -26.54
CA LYS A 653 36.85 12.95 -25.79
C LYS A 653 37.79 12.08 -26.62
N VAL A 654 39.07 12.44 -26.65
CA VAL A 654 40.15 11.63 -27.23
C VAL A 654 41.24 11.35 -26.19
N SER A 655 42.19 10.48 -26.52
CA SER A 655 43.26 10.06 -25.59
C SER A 655 44.10 11.24 -25.06
N THR A 656 44.32 12.26 -25.90
CA THR A 656 45.18 13.42 -25.62
C THR A 656 44.42 14.67 -25.16
N GLY A 657 43.09 14.69 -25.26
CA GLY A 657 42.26 15.85 -24.94
C GLY A 657 40.87 15.76 -25.54
N TYR A 658 40.46 16.75 -26.34
CA TYR A 658 39.10 16.82 -26.91
C TYR A 658 39.10 17.22 -28.38
N ILE A 659 38.12 16.72 -29.13
CA ILE A 659 37.80 17.17 -30.49
C ILE A 659 36.49 17.95 -30.46
N ILE A 660 36.51 19.18 -30.94
CA ILE A 660 35.33 20.02 -31.18
C ILE A 660 34.96 19.91 -32.65
N LYS A 661 33.68 19.67 -32.94
CA LYS A 661 33.12 19.67 -34.30
C LYS A 661 32.25 20.91 -34.48
N GLY A 662 32.53 21.65 -35.53
CA GLY A 662 31.92 22.94 -35.81
C GLY A 662 31.94 23.29 -37.30
N THR A 663 31.65 24.55 -37.59
CA THR A 663 31.89 25.17 -38.89
C THR A 663 32.74 26.42 -38.72
N THR A 664 33.48 26.77 -39.77
CA THR A 664 34.22 28.03 -39.86
C THR A 664 33.87 28.74 -41.15
N GLN A 665 33.73 30.07 -41.08
CA GLN A 665 33.46 30.89 -42.25
C GLN A 665 34.73 31.62 -42.71
N GLU A 666 35.12 31.39 -43.96
CA GLU A 666 36.25 32.05 -44.59
C GLU A 666 35.74 33.03 -45.65
N CYS A 667 36.11 34.30 -45.53
CA CYS A 667 35.73 35.33 -46.50
C CYS A 667 36.94 35.86 -47.28
N SER A 668 36.72 36.22 -48.55
CA SER A 668 37.76 36.75 -49.44
C SER A 668 38.33 38.11 -49.00
N SER A 669 37.59 38.87 -48.18
CA SER A 669 38.04 40.12 -47.58
C SER A 669 37.39 40.38 -46.22
N ASN A 670 38.16 40.98 -45.31
CA ASN A 670 37.67 41.48 -44.01
C ASN A 670 37.40 43.00 -44.04
N SER A 671 37.88 43.73 -45.05
CA SER A 671 37.72 45.18 -45.16
C SER A 671 36.65 45.61 -46.18
N ASP A 672 36.45 44.82 -47.23
CA ASP A 672 35.40 45.07 -48.24
C ASP A 672 34.18 44.18 -47.94
N VAL A 673 33.38 44.61 -46.97
CA VAL A 673 32.21 43.85 -46.50
C VAL A 673 31.11 43.75 -47.57
N PHE A 674 31.07 44.67 -48.53
CA PHE A 674 30.02 44.72 -49.54
C PHE A 674 30.30 43.83 -50.76
N ASN A 675 31.58 43.59 -51.10
CA ASN A 675 31.95 42.76 -52.24
C ASN A 675 32.66 41.45 -51.88
N ARG A 676 32.74 41.09 -50.59
CA ARG A 676 33.34 39.81 -50.16
C ARG A 676 32.47 38.62 -50.55
N SER A 677 33.13 37.51 -50.88
CA SER A 677 32.52 36.18 -50.91
C SER A 677 32.91 35.44 -49.64
N CYS A 678 31.97 34.76 -49.00
CA CYS A 678 32.21 33.97 -47.79
C CYS A 678 31.80 32.52 -48.03
N LYS A 679 32.63 31.58 -47.58
CA LYS A 679 32.39 30.14 -47.66
C LYS A 679 32.37 29.55 -46.26
N THR A 680 31.45 28.63 -46.00
CA THR A 680 31.37 27.94 -44.71
C THR A 680 31.89 26.52 -44.88
N ASN A 681 32.84 26.12 -44.05
CA ASN A 681 33.44 24.79 -44.11
C ASN A 681 33.24 24.03 -42.80
N VAL A 682 33.21 22.70 -42.88
CA VAL A 682 33.24 21.85 -41.67
C VAL A 682 34.62 21.97 -41.01
N TRP A 683 34.62 22.23 -39.70
CA TRP A 683 35.82 22.51 -38.92
C TRP A 683 35.94 21.58 -37.70
N PHE A 684 37.09 20.92 -37.59
CA PHE A 684 37.44 20.09 -36.44
C PHE A 684 38.62 20.70 -35.70
N ILE A 685 38.47 20.91 -34.39
CA ILE A 685 39.53 21.46 -33.53
C ILE A 685 39.91 20.40 -32.51
N THR A 686 41.18 19.99 -32.51
CA THR A 686 41.74 19.14 -31.46
C THR A 686 42.42 20.00 -30.42
N THR A 687 42.11 19.73 -29.16
CA THR A 687 42.58 20.50 -28.00
C THR A 687 43.25 19.58 -26.98
N ASP A 688 44.14 20.13 -26.18
CA ASP A 688 44.65 19.46 -24.97
C ASP A 688 43.58 19.42 -23.86
N LYS A 689 43.91 18.82 -22.71
CA LYS A 689 42.98 18.73 -21.56
C LYS A 689 42.61 20.09 -20.94
N ASN A 690 43.38 21.14 -21.24
CA ASN A 690 43.18 22.50 -20.76
C ASN A 690 42.49 23.40 -21.80
N GLY A 691 42.05 22.83 -22.93
CA GLY A 691 41.42 23.57 -24.01
C GLY A 691 42.40 24.46 -24.78
N ASN A 692 43.69 24.14 -24.81
CA ASN A 692 44.60 24.78 -25.75
C ASN A 692 44.55 24.03 -27.07
N GLU A 693 44.45 24.76 -28.18
CA GLU A 693 44.45 24.17 -29.52
C GLU A 693 45.77 23.44 -29.79
N ILE A 694 45.67 22.18 -30.21
CA ILE A 694 46.80 21.35 -30.67
C ILE A 694 46.87 21.40 -32.20
N SER A 695 45.71 21.26 -32.85
CA SER A 695 45.59 21.26 -34.30
C SER A 695 44.15 21.50 -34.71
N ASN A 696 43.93 22.07 -35.90
CA ASN A 696 42.60 22.14 -36.50
C ASN A 696 42.63 21.63 -37.95
N LYS A 697 41.49 21.11 -38.44
CA LYS A 697 41.33 20.55 -39.78
C LYS A 697 40.02 21.02 -40.39
N VAL A 698 40.10 21.54 -41.61
CA VAL A 698 38.96 21.91 -42.46
C VAL A 698 38.75 20.80 -43.50
N LEU A 699 37.54 20.27 -43.64
CA LEU A 699 37.29 19.06 -44.45
C LEU A 699 36.59 19.33 -45.78
N GLU A 700 35.41 19.94 -45.76
CA GLU A 700 34.53 20.04 -46.92
C GLU A 700 33.83 21.39 -46.94
N GLU A 701 33.65 21.92 -48.16
CA GLU A 701 32.91 23.14 -48.45
C GLU A 701 31.41 22.84 -48.37
N ILE A 702 30.68 23.68 -47.63
CA ILE A 702 29.22 23.66 -47.59
C ILE A 702 28.75 24.83 -48.45
N ASP A 703 28.21 24.54 -49.63
CA ASP A 703 27.51 25.55 -50.43
C ASP A 703 26.30 26.04 -49.63
N SER A 704 26.28 27.35 -49.35
CA SER A 704 25.23 28.03 -48.58
C SER A 704 23.96 28.26 -49.39
#